data_AF-A0A6J0H9A7-F1
#
_entry.id   AF-A0A6J0H9A7-F1
#
_cell.length_a   1.000
_cell.length_b   1.000
_cell.length_c   1.000
_cell.angle_alpha   90.00
_cell.angle_beta   90.00
_cell.angle_gamma   90.00
#
_symmetry.space_group_name_H-M   'P 1'
#
loop_
_entity.id
_entity.type
_entity.pdbx_description
1 polymer ?
#
loop_
_entity_poly.entity_id
_entity_poly.type
_entity_poly.pdbx_seq_one_letter_code
_entity_poly.pdbx_strand_id
1 'polypeptide(L)'
;MRGGRHLFPLMLLALLRGLCHGREPSPGAVTCGSVLKLVNTRHSVRLHSHEVKYGSGSGQQSVTGVEASDDANSYWRIRGKSDGSCQRGTPVKCGQAIRLTHVNTGKNLHTHHFPSPLSNNQARELPRPRVPGPAPRVTQPKMKTVLMVAEKPSLAQSIAKILSRGNMSSRKGLNGACSVHEYTGSFIGQSAHFKMTSVCGHVMTLDFIGKYNSWDKVDPAELFSKAPTEKKEANPKLTMVKFLQVEGRGCDCIVLWLDCDKEGENICFEVLDAVLPVMNKPRGTERSIYRAKFSSITDTDICNAMNRLGEPNRNEALSVDARQELDLRIGCAFTRFQTKYFQGKYGNLDSSLISFGPCQTPTLGFCVERHDKIQSFKPETYWVLQAKVNPEKESSLTLDWDRVRVFDREVAQMFLNITKMSKEARVESVSKKEKVKQRPLALNTVEMLRVASAALGMGPQHAMQIAERLYTQGYISYPRTETTHYPENFDLKGCLRQQANNPYWAETVNALLSEGINHPRKGHDAGDHPPITPMRAATEAELGGDGWRLYEYITRHFIATVSADCKYLQTTIAFSIGPERFTCVGKVVTSPGFTEIMPWHSIPLEESLPRCEKGDLFPIGEIKLLEKQTSPPDYLTEAELITLMEKHGIGTDASIPVHINNICQRNYVTVESGRRLKPTNLGIVLVHGYYKIDAELVLPTIRSAVEKQLNLIALGKANYHQVLEHTLDIFKRKFHYFVDSIAGMDELMEVSFSPLAATGKPLSRCGKCHRFMKYIQAKPSRLHCSHCDDTYSLPQNGTIKLYKELRCPLDDFELVLWSSGSRGKSYPLCPYCYNHPPFRDMKKGMGCNECTHPTCQHSLSMLGIGQCVECENGVLVLDSTSGPKWKMACNKCNVVVHFFENAHKVRVSPETCDLCEAGLVDVDFNKAKSPLPGDETQHSGCVFCDPVFQDLVELKHAAMRHPMHRGGQGKRQGRGRGKSRRPGGRVNPKKPKDKMAALAAYFV
;
A
#
# COMPACT_ATOMS: atom_id res chain seq x y z
N MET A 1 70.17 -60.82 -41.45
CA MET A 1 70.74 -61.31 -42.74
C MET A 1 69.92 -60.71 -43.88
N ARG A 2 70.53 -60.36 -45.04
CA ARG A 2 69.88 -59.86 -46.30
C ARG A 2 69.03 -58.58 -46.11
N GLY A 3 69.29 -57.41 -46.72
CA GLY A 3 70.14 -57.06 -47.88
C GLY A 3 69.44 -57.40 -49.20
N GLY A 4 69.21 -56.50 -50.17
CA GLY A 4 69.55 -55.06 -50.33
C GLY A 4 68.68 -54.45 -51.47
N ARG A 5 69.12 -53.54 -52.37
CA ARG A 5 70.42 -52.86 -52.59
C ARG A 5 70.27 -51.79 -53.72
N HIS A 6 70.82 -50.57 -53.54
CA HIS A 6 71.23 -49.58 -54.60
C HIS A 6 70.10 -49.03 -55.54
N LEU A 7 70.21 -47.91 -56.28
CA LEU A 7 71.36 -47.17 -56.86
C LEU A 7 71.35 -45.62 -56.66
N PHE A 8 72.57 -45.06 -56.72
CA PHE A 8 72.99 -43.71 -57.17
C PHE A 8 73.82 -43.93 -58.48
N PRO A 9 74.34 -42.93 -59.28
CA PRO A 9 74.84 -41.61 -58.86
C PRO A 9 74.84 -40.42 -59.89
N LEU A 10 75.42 -39.25 -59.49
CA LEU A 10 76.00 -38.15 -60.33
C LEU A 10 75.03 -37.40 -61.30
N MET A 11 75.20 -36.15 -61.80
CA MET A 11 76.15 -35.01 -61.77
C MET A 11 75.34 -33.70 -62.12
N LEU A 12 75.81 -32.44 -62.16
CA LEU A 12 76.81 -31.64 -61.40
C LEU A 12 76.82 -30.17 -61.95
N LEU A 13 76.45 -29.15 -61.14
CA LEU A 13 76.46 -27.69 -61.45
C LEU A 13 75.54 -27.23 -62.63
N ALA A 14 74.99 -26.01 -62.73
CA ALA A 14 74.72 -24.86 -61.84
C ALA A 14 73.60 -23.99 -62.53
N LEU A 15 73.18 -22.75 -62.20
CA LEU A 15 73.60 -21.64 -61.32
C LEU A 15 72.35 -20.94 -60.68
N LEU A 16 72.60 -19.96 -59.79
CA LEU A 16 71.86 -18.69 -59.52
C LEU A 16 70.42 -18.54 -60.13
N ARG A 17 69.35 -18.24 -59.38
CA ARG A 17 69.18 -17.29 -58.24
C ARG A 17 67.92 -17.64 -57.42
N GLY A 18 67.84 -17.21 -56.15
CA GLY A 18 66.54 -16.94 -55.48
C GLY A 18 66.35 -17.50 -54.07
N LEU A 19 66.31 -16.59 -53.08
CA LEU A 19 65.82 -16.79 -51.71
C LEU A 19 64.35 -17.28 -51.71
N CYS A 20 63.78 -17.98 -50.71
CA CYS A 20 63.95 -17.88 -49.25
C CYS A 20 63.73 -19.23 -48.54
N HIS A 21 64.23 -19.37 -47.30
CA HIS A 21 63.78 -20.40 -46.36
C HIS A 21 62.37 -20.11 -45.82
N GLY A 22 61.49 -21.12 -45.82
CA GLY A 22 60.24 -21.09 -45.04
C GLY A 22 60.49 -21.58 -43.61
N ARG A 23 60.25 -20.74 -42.61
CA ARG A 23 60.11 -21.19 -41.21
C ARG A 23 58.69 -21.71 -41.00
N GLU A 24 58.54 -22.89 -40.41
CA GLU A 24 57.24 -23.35 -39.89
C GLU A 24 56.80 -22.46 -38.71
N PRO A 25 55.50 -22.11 -38.61
CA PRO A 25 54.96 -21.41 -37.44
C PRO A 25 54.71 -22.39 -36.29
N SER A 26 54.83 -21.90 -35.05
CA SER A 26 54.64 -22.70 -33.84
C SER A 26 53.21 -23.26 -33.70
N PRO A 27 53.04 -24.46 -33.11
CA PRO A 27 51.73 -25.08 -32.92
C PRO A 27 50.85 -24.19 -32.03
N GLY A 28 49.64 -23.88 -32.51
CA GLY A 28 48.68 -22.99 -31.86
C GLY A 28 48.56 -21.59 -32.48
N ALA A 29 49.43 -21.20 -33.42
CA ALA A 29 49.27 -19.95 -34.16
C ALA A 29 48.01 -19.99 -35.05
N VAL A 30 47.07 -19.07 -34.83
CA VAL A 30 45.89 -18.90 -35.69
C VAL A 30 46.31 -18.28 -37.02
N THR A 31 45.95 -18.89 -38.16
CA THR A 31 46.40 -18.47 -39.49
C THR A 31 45.25 -18.07 -40.42
N CYS A 32 45.56 -17.37 -41.51
CA CYS A 32 44.60 -17.14 -42.57
C CYS A 32 44.22 -18.46 -43.24
N GLY A 33 42.91 -18.71 -43.39
CA GLY A 33 42.37 -19.99 -43.80
C GLY A 33 42.16 -21.01 -42.67
N SER A 34 42.62 -20.76 -41.43
CA SER A 34 42.23 -21.57 -40.27
C SER A 34 40.71 -21.59 -40.12
N VAL A 35 40.17 -22.75 -39.71
CA VAL A 35 38.78 -22.96 -39.34
C VAL A 35 38.72 -23.18 -37.83
N LEU A 36 37.82 -22.47 -37.14
CA LEU A 36 37.77 -22.41 -35.68
C LEU A 36 36.36 -22.21 -35.15
N LYS A 37 36.17 -22.50 -33.86
CA LYS A 37 34.97 -22.19 -33.07
C LYS A 37 35.27 -20.95 -32.21
N LEU A 38 34.28 -20.07 -32.03
CA LEU A 38 34.45 -18.81 -31.28
C LEU A 38 33.67 -18.88 -29.96
N VAL A 39 34.34 -18.65 -28.84
CA VAL A 39 33.75 -18.64 -27.49
C VAL A 39 33.78 -17.23 -26.91
N ASN A 40 32.68 -16.78 -26.31
CA ASN A 40 32.64 -15.58 -25.48
C ASN A 40 32.99 -15.95 -24.04
N THR A 41 34.25 -15.73 -23.63
CA THR A 41 34.78 -16.11 -22.31
C THR A 41 34.09 -15.46 -21.12
N ARG A 42 33.30 -14.39 -21.32
CA ARG A 42 32.51 -13.75 -20.23
C ARG A 42 31.20 -14.49 -19.92
N HIS A 43 30.69 -15.26 -20.87
CA HIS A 43 29.36 -15.89 -20.81
C HIS A 43 29.38 -17.38 -21.19
N SER A 44 30.56 -17.97 -21.42
CA SER A 44 30.80 -19.36 -21.84
C SER A 44 30.11 -19.84 -23.14
N VAL A 45 29.34 -18.97 -23.82
CA VAL A 45 28.62 -19.29 -25.07
C VAL A 45 29.53 -19.36 -26.31
N ARG A 46 29.22 -20.28 -27.21
CA ARG A 46 29.80 -20.42 -28.56
C ARG A 46 29.00 -19.64 -29.59
N LEU A 47 29.67 -19.13 -30.64
CA LEU A 47 29.03 -18.41 -31.75
C LEU A 47 28.54 -19.41 -32.82
N HIS A 48 27.21 -19.50 -32.96
CA HIS A 48 26.51 -20.52 -33.76
C HIS A 48 25.58 -19.88 -34.79
N SER A 49 25.55 -20.42 -36.01
CA SER A 49 24.69 -19.96 -37.11
C SER A 49 23.40 -20.78 -37.20
N HIS A 50 22.24 -20.14 -37.15
CA HIS A 50 20.93 -20.80 -37.23
C HIS A 50 20.23 -20.50 -38.56
N GLU A 51 19.45 -21.45 -39.06
CA GLU A 51 18.71 -21.30 -40.32
C GLU A 51 17.54 -20.30 -40.23
N VAL A 52 17.16 -19.91 -39.01
CA VAL A 52 16.13 -18.90 -38.74
C VAL A 52 16.53 -17.55 -39.34
N LYS A 53 15.62 -16.95 -40.12
CA LYS A 53 15.76 -15.62 -40.74
C LYS A 53 14.88 -14.63 -40.00
N TYR A 54 15.42 -13.47 -39.63
CA TYR A 54 14.66 -12.44 -38.89
C TYR A 54 14.12 -11.33 -39.80
N GLY A 55 12.80 -11.25 -39.92
CA GLY A 55 12.09 -10.09 -40.47
C GLY A 55 12.22 -9.87 -41.98
N SER A 56 11.69 -8.73 -42.44
CA SER A 56 11.77 -8.27 -43.83
C SER A 56 13.14 -7.63 -44.11
N GLY A 57 13.96 -8.29 -44.92
CA GLY A 57 15.31 -7.85 -45.25
C GLY A 57 16.01 -8.83 -46.20
N SER A 58 17.34 -8.84 -46.17
CA SER A 58 18.25 -9.60 -47.04
C SER A 58 18.14 -11.14 -46.99
N GLY A 59 17.26 -11.71 -46.15
CA GLY A 59 17.05 -13.16 -46.05
C GLY A 59 18.25 -13.96 -45.53
N GLN A 60 19.22 -13.30 -44.88
CA GLN A 60 20.43 -13.91 -44.33
C GLN A 60 20.13 -14.70 -43.04
N GLN A 61 20.95 -15.72 -42.76
CA GLN A 61 20.88 -16.54 -41.54
C GLN A 61 21.20 -15.71 -40.28
N SER A 62 20.59 -16.08 -39.16
CA SER A 62 20.88 -15.51 -37.85
C SER A 62 22.10 -16.17 -37.21
N VAL A 63 22.78 -15.44 -36.33
CA VAL A 63 23.96 -15.92 -35.60
C VAL A 63 23.82 -15.50 -34.14
N THR A 64 23.93 -16.45 -33.21
CA THR A 64 23.67 -16.25 -31.77
C THR A 64 24.69 -16.96 -30.89
N GLY A 65 24.67 -16.65 -29.59
CA GLY A 65 25.45 -17.34 -28.57
C GLY A 65 24.66 -18.52 -27.99
N VAL A 66 25.28 -19.70 -27.90
CA VAL A 66 24.68 -20.94 -27.38
C VAL A 66 25.63 -21.68 -26.44
N GLU A 67 25.11 -22.36 -25.43
CA GLU A 67 25.93 -23.01 -24.38
C GLU A 67 26.29 -24.46 -24.72
N ALA A 68 25.46 -25.17 -25.50
CA ALA A 68 25.50 -26.64 -25.57
C ALA A 68 25.60 -27.29 -26.97
N SER A 69 25.41 -26.56 -28.08
CA SER A 69 25.58 -27.14 -29.43
C SER A 69 27.02 -27.02 -29.94
N ASP A 70 27.49 -28.05 -30.65
CA ASP A 70 28.87 -28.13 -31.16
C ASP A 70 28.95 -28.69 -32.60
N ASP A 71 27.92 -28.40 -33.39
CA ASP A 71 27.68 -28.90 -34.73
C ASP A 71 28.52 -28.22 -35.84
N ALA A 72 28.20 -28.54 -37.09
CA ALA A 72 28.81 -27.93 -38.27
C ALA A 72 28.60 -26.40 -38.37
N ASN A 73 27.59 -25.84 -37.72
CA ASN A 73 27.25 -24.41 -37.80
C ASN A 73 28.00 -23.54 -36.76
N SER A 74 28.89 -24.17 -36.00
CA SER A 74 29.81 -23.51 -35.06
C SER A 74 31.16 -23.13 -35.70
N TYR A 75 31.42 -23.52 -36.95
CA TYR A 75 32.72 -23.36 -37.60
C TYR A 75 32.82 -22.10 -38.48
N TRP A 76 33.86 -21.30 -38.19
CA TRP A 76 34.17 -20.04 -38.85
C TRP A 76 35.56 -20.10 -39.46
N ARG A 77 35.70 -19.75 -40.75
CA ARG A 77 36.97 -19.69 -41.47
C ARG A 77 37.49 -18.25 -41.50
N ILE A 78 38.77 -18.05 -41.17
CA ILE A 78 39.43 -16.75 -41.30
C ILE A 78 39.76 -16.46 -42.76
N ARG A 79 39.46 -15.22 -43.18
CA ARG A 79 39.86 -14.60 -44.44
C ARG A 79 40.45 -13.20 -44.19
N GLY A 80 41.12 -12.64 -45.18
CA GLY A 80 41.59 -11.26 -45.16
C GLY A 80 40.47 -10.22 -45.30
N LYS A 81 40.85 -8.94 -45.26
CA LYS A 81 39.98 -7.80 -45.64
C LYS A 81 39.49 -7.96 -47.08
N SER A 82 38.37 -7.31 -47.41
CA SER A 82 37.74 -7.25 -48.74
C SER A 82 38.71 -7.23 -49.93
N ASP A 83 39.77 -6.44 -49.81
CA ASP A 83 40.65 -6.02 -50.90
C ASP A 83 42.10 -6.52 -50.72
N GLY A 84 42.33 -7.40 -49.73
CA GLY A 84 43.65 -7.89 -49.35
C GLY A 84 43.82 -9.39 -49.57
N SER A 85 44.78 -9.77 -50.42
CA SER A 85 45.20 -11.16 -50.54
C SER A 85 45.75 -11.68 -49.21
N CYS A 86 45.35 -12.89 -48.84
CA CYS A 86 45.60 -13.47 -47.52
C CYS A 86 45.91 -14.95 -47.73
N GLN A 87 47.20 -15.27 -47.83
CA GLN A 87 47.68 -16.60 -48.18
C GLN A 87 47.37 -17.59 -47.06
N ARG A 88 47.02 -18.83 -47.44
CA ARG A 88 46.69 -19.88 -46.47
C ARG A 88 47.92 -20.21 -45.63
N GLY A 89 47.80 -20.20 -44.31
CA GLY A 89 48.90 -20.47 -43.38
C GLY A 89 49.65 -19.23 -42.88
N THR A 90 49.41 -18.02 -43.41
CA THR A 90 49.99 -16.79 -42.83
C THR A 90 49.42 -16.52 -41.43
N PRO A 91 50.23 -16.40 -40.36
CA PRO A 91 49.73 -16.12 -39.01
C PRO A 91 48.99 -14.79 -38.89
N VAL A 92 47.91 -14.78 -38.10
CA VAL A 92 47.11 -13.59 -37.79
C VAL A 92 47.71 -12.89 -36.58
N LYS A 93 48.09 -11.62 -36.73
CA LYS A 93 48.64 -10.80 -35.64
C LYS A 93 47.51 -10.21 -34.78
N CYS A 94 47.76 -10.01 -33.49
CA CYS A 94 46.82 -9.29 -32.61
C CYS A 94 46.53 -7.88 -33.16
N GLY A 95 45.25 -7.49 -33.21
CA GLY A 95 44.81 -6.22 -33.80
C GLY A 95 44.71 -6.20 -35.34
N GLN A 96 45.11 -7.28 -36.04
CA GLN A 96 44.96 -7.37 -37.50
C GLN A 96 43.48 -7.47 -37.90
N ALA A 97 43.07 -6.66 -38.88
CA ALA A 97 41.72 -6.73 -39.44
C ALA A 97 41.53 -8.03 -40.24
N ILE A 98 40.60 -8.89 -39.78
CA ILE A 98 40.22 -10.15 -40.42
C ILE A 98 38.73 -10.17 -40.76
N ARG A 99 38.35 -11.13 -41.60
CA ARG A 99 36.97 -11.47 -41.95
C ARG A 99 36.68 -12.90 -41.49
N LEU A 100 35.52 -13.12 -40.89
CA LEU A 100 35.02 -14.43 -40.52
C LEU A 100 33.97 -14.87 -41.54
N THR A 101 34.17 -16.03 -42.16
CA THR A 101 33.24 -16.63 -43.12
C THR A 101 32.68 -17.93 -42.53
N HIS A 102 31.35 -18.06 -42.46
CA HIS A 102 30.71 -19.29 -41.99
C HIS A 102 31.04 -20.45 -42.94
N VAL A 103 31.45 -21.60 -42.41
CA VAL A 103 31.96 -22.70 -43.25
C VAL A 103 30.88 -23.29 -44.14
N ASN A 104 29.68 -23.55 -43.61
CA ASN A 104 28.62 -24.24 -44.36
C ASN A 104 27.98 -23.36 -45.45
N THR A 105 27.76 -22.07 -45.18
CA THR A 105 27.02 -21.18 -46.11
C THR A 105 27.90 -20.22 -46.92
N GLY A 106 29.22 -20.19 -46.65
CA GLY A 106 30.16 -19.30 -47.33
C GLY A 106 29.89 -17.81 -47.14
N LYS A 107 28.95 -17.43 -46.27
CA LYS A 107 28.58 -16.02 -46.00
C LYS A 107 29.49 -15.43 -44.92
N ASN A 108 29.72 -14.13 -45.01
CA ASN A 108 30.59 -13.42 -44.07
C ASN A 108 29.78 -12.94 -42.86
N LEU A 109 30.35 -13.07 -41.66
CA LEU A 109 29.80 -12.49 -40.45
C LEU A 109 29.83 -10.95 -40.56
N HIS A 110 28.71 -10.31 -40.25
CA HIS A 110 28.51 -8.87 -40.31
C HIS A 110 27.46 -8.48 -39.25
N THR A 111 27.41 -7.19 -38.85
CA THR A 111 26.49 -6.73 -37.80
C THR A 111 25.53 -5.66 -38.30
N HIS A 112 24.25 -5.88 -38.08
CA HIS A 112 23.19 -4.88 -38.25
C HIS A 112 22.69 -4.40 -36.88
N HIS A 113 22.17 -3.17 -36.81
CA HIS A 113 21.42 -2.71 -35.65
C HIS A 113 19.99 -3.25 -35.74
N PHE A 114 19.69 -4.33 -35.01
CA PHE A 114 18.34 -4.88 -34.89
C PHE A 114 18.07 -5.37 -33.46
N PRO A 115 16.86 -5.15 -32.88
CA PRO A 115 16.53 -5.66 -31.54
C PRO A 115 16.44 -7.19 -31.54
N SER A 116 17.01 -7.85 -30.53
CA SER A 116 16.90 -9.31 -30.38
C SER A 116 15.45 -9.73 -30.09
N PRO A 117 14.78 -10.54 -30.96
CA PRO A 117 13.37 -10.90 -30.74
C PRO A 117 13.11 -11.76 -29.50
N LEU A 118 14.16 -12.42 -28.97
CA LEU A 118 14.09 -13.30 -27.80
C LEU A 118 14.46 -12.61 -26.48
N SER A 119 15.11 -11.43 -26.52
CA SER A 119 15.60 -10.76 -25.30
C SER A 119 15.36 -9.25 -25.25
N ASN A 120 14.87 -8.62 -26.33
CA ASN A 120 14.65 -7.18 -26.51
C ASN A 120 15.84 -6.24 -26.21
N ASN A 121 17.02 -6.77 -25.85
CA ASN A 121 18.23 -5.99 -25.66
C ASN A 121 18.86 -5.58 -27.00
N GLN A 122 19.53 -4.42 -27.00
CA GLN A 122 20.45 -3.99 -28.06
C GLN A 122 21.90 -4.26 -27.64
N ALA A 123 22.79 -4.56 -28.60
CA ALA A 123 24.21 -4.76 -28.33
C ALA A 123 25.12 -4.27 -29.47
N ARG A 124 25.96 -3.28 -29.13
CA ARG A 124 27.27 -2.91 -29.71
C ARG A 124 28.09 -2.34 -28.53
N GLU A 125 29.42 -2.29 -28.54
CA GLU A 125 30.41 -2.24 -29.62
C GLU A 125 31.73 -2.93 -29.18
N LEU A 126 32.68 -3.15 -30.11
CA LEU A 126 34.06 -3.54 -29.76
C LEU A 126 35.02 -2.35 -29.96
N PRO A 127 36.00 -2.14 -29.06
CA PRO A 127 36.85 -0.95 -29.09
C PRO A 127 37.82 -0.94 -30.27
N ARG A 128 38.02 0.24 -30.87
CA ARG A 128 39.07 0.45 -31.89
C ARG A 128 40.46 0.55 -31.22
N PRO A 129 41.54 0.09 -31.87
CA PRO A 129 42.90 0.33 -31.39
C PRO A 129 43.26 1.83 -31.46
N ARG A 130 44.14 2.28 -30.56
CA ARG A 130 44.63 3.66 -30.52
C ARG A 130 45.65 3.91 -31.65
N VAL A 131 45.53 5.05 -32.32
CA VAL A 131 46.61 5.65 -33.12
C VAL A 131 47.31 6.68 -32.23
N PRO A 132 48.65 6.85 -32.30
CA PRO A 132 49.33 7.94 -31.61
C PRO A 132 48.83 9.30 -32.14
N GLY A 133 48.37 10.18 -31.26
CA GLY A 133 47.94 11.52 -31.63
C GLY A 133 49.12 12.49 -31.72
N PRO A 134 49.08 13.50 -32.61
CA PRO A 134 49.96 14.66 -32.53
C PRO A 134 49.60 15.56 -31.32
N ALA A 135 50.36 16.66 -31.18
CA ALA A 135 50.35 17.67 -30.11
C ALA A 135 48.99 17.99 -29.43
N PRO A 136 49.01 18.34 -28.12
CA PRO A 136 47.82 18.38 -27.27
C PRO A 136 46.78 19.41 -27.73
N ARG A 137 45.58 18.91 -28.04
CA ARG A 137 44.37 19.75 -28.09
C ARG A 137 43.87 19.99 -26.66
N VAL A 138 43.53 21.24 -26.35
CA VAL A 138 42.86 21.60 -25.09
C VAL A 138 41.58 20.78 -24.94
N THR A 139 41.49 19.98 -23.87
CA THR A 139 40.31 19.15 -23.61
C THR A 139 39.16 20.01 -23.14
N GLN A 140 38.13 20.17 -24.00
CA GLN A 140 36.86 20.74 -23.56
C GLN A 140 36.31 19.91 -22.38
N PRO A 141 35.79 20.56 -21.31
CA PRO A 141 35.25 19.84 -20.17
C PRO A 141 34.01 19.04 -20.60
N LYS A 142 34.03 17.73 -20.35
CA LYS A 142 32.85 16.86 -20.54
C LYS A 142 31.73 17.37 -19.64
N MET A 143 30.60 17.77 -20.25
CA MET A 143 29.37 18.19 -19.55
C MET A 143 28.99 17.16 -18.47
N LYS A 144 28.76 17.64 -17.23
CA LYS A 144 28.39 16.78 -16.10
C LYS A 144 26.94 16.30 -16.27
N THR A 145 26.66 15.06 -15.87
CA THR A 145 25.30 14.51 -15.81
C THR A 145 24.83 14.45 -14.36
N VAL A 146 23.71 15.10 -14.05
CA VAL A 146 23.15 15.19 -12.70
C VAL A 146 21.86 14.36 -12.62
N LEU A 147 21.90 13.25 -11.88
CA LEU A 147 20.68 12.52 -11.54
C LEU A 147 19.89 13.32 -10.51
N MET A 148 18.57 13.36 -10.65
CA MET A 148 17.68 13.90 -9.63
C MET A 148 16.56 12.91 -9.34
N VAL A 149 16.26 12.67 -8.06
CA VAL A 149 15.29 11.65 -7.65
C VAL A 149 14.29 12.24 -6.66
N ALA A 150 13.01 12.25 -7.04
CA ALA A 150 11.89 12.61 -6.17
C ALA A 150 11.16 11.37 -5.64
N GLU A 151 10.31 11.54 -4.63
CA GLU A 151 9.69 10.38 -3.95
C GLU A 151 8.58 9.72 -4.79
N LYS A 152 7.85 10.51 -5.59
CA LYS A 152 6.63 10.07 -6.31
C LYS A 152 6.70 10.52 -7.79
N PRO A 153 6.22 9.75 -8.79
CA PRO A 153 6.39 10.09 -10.21
C PRO A 153 5.79 11.43 -10.64
N SER A 154 4.70 11.86 -10.00
CA SER A 154 4.08 13.16 -10.21
C SER A 154 4.91 14.32 -9.66
N LEU A 155 5.64 14.14 -8.55
CA LEU A 155 6.56 15.15 -8.01
C LEU A 155 7.73 15.35 -8.97
N ALA A 156 8.36 14.27 -9.44
CA ALA A 156 9.43 14.33 -10.43
C ALA A 156 9.00 15.08 -11.71
N GLN A 157 7.78 14.83 -12.21
CA GLN A 157 7.25 15.53 -13.37
C GLN A 157 7.03 17.03 -13.10
N SER A 158 6.46 17.40 -11.96
CA SER A 158 6.21 18.81 -11.60
C SER A 158 7.51 19.59 -11.39
N ILE A 159 8.45 19.02 -10.61
CA ILE A 159 9.75 19.64 -10.31
C ILE A 159 10.58 19.77 -11.60
N ALA A 160 10.61 18.75 -12.46
CA ALA A 160 11.27 18.85 -13.76
C ALA A 160 10.64 19.92 -14.66
N LYS A 161 9.29 20.04 -14.67
CA LYS A 161 8.60 21.07 -15.46
C LYS A 161 8.98 22.49 -15.00
N ILE A 162 9.05 22.72 -13.70
CA ILE A 162 9.47 24.01 -13.10
C ILE A 162 10.92 24.31 -13.50
N LEU A 163 11.86 23.43 -13.13
CA LEU A 163 13.30 23.68 -13.30
C LEU A 163 13.74 23.75 -14.78
N SER A 164 13.05 23.05 -15.69
CA SER A 164 13.27 23.16 -17.14
C SER A 164 12.53 24.33 -17.81
N ARG A 165 11.67 25.05 -17.07
CA ARG A 165 10.71 26.03 -17.61
C ARG A 165 9.85 25.44 -18.74
N GLY A 166 9.46 24.18 -18.59
CA GLY A 166 8.75 23.35 -19.57
C GLY A 166 9.63 22.64 -20.61
N ASN A 167 10.89 23.03 -20.79
CA ASN A 167 11.78 22.51 -21.83
C ASN A 167 12.44 21.16 -21.44
N MET A 168 11.62 20.14 -21.16
CA MET A 168 12.08 18.79 -20.82
C MET A 168 11.65 17.72 -21.83
N SER A 169 12.58 16.85 -22.21
CA SER A 169 12.27 15.59 -22.89
C SER A 169 11.83 14.54 -21.87
N SER A 170 10.77 13.78 -22.15
CA SER A 170 10.22 12.80 -21.19
C SER A 170 10.12 11.42 -21.83
N ARG A 171 10.70 10.41 -21.16
CA ARG A 171 10.61 8.99 -21.56
C ARG A 171 10.15 8.11 -20.40
N LYS A 172 9.75 6.87 -20.70
CA LYS A 172 9.43 5.88 -19.67
C LYS A 172 10.67 5.15 -19.15
N GLY A 173 10.68 4.88 -17.85
CA GLY A 173 11.67 4.03 -17.19
C GLY A 173 11.39 2.54 -17.40
N LEU A 174 12.37 1.68 -17.12
CA LEU A 174 12.27 0.22 -17.37
C LEU A 174 11.13 -0.47 -16.61
N ASN A 175 10.65 0.11 -15.51
CA ASN A 175 9.57 -0.42 -14.69
C ASN A 175 8.17 0.04 -15.13
N GLY A 176 8.06 0.91 -16.14
CA GLY A 176 6.79 1.46 -16.66
C GLY A 176 6.05 2.44 -15.72
N ALA A 177 6.19 2.29 -14.41
CA ALA A 177 5.64 3.21 -13.42
C ALA A 177 6.35 4.57 -13.49
N CYS A 178 7.66 4.57 -13.27
CA CYS A 178 8.48 5.78 -13.27
C CYS A 178 8.71 6.32 -14.69
N SER A 179 8.95 7.63 -14.77
CA SER A 179 9.36 8.33 -15.99
C SER A 179 10.72 8.99 -15.74
N VAL A 180 11.45 9.29 -16.80
CA VAL A 180 12.70 10.07 -16.75
C VAL A 180 12.51 11.33 -17.59
N HIS A 181 12.86 12.46 -17.00
CA HIS A 181 12.69 13.80 -17.53
C HIS A 181 14.09 14.43 -17.68
N GLU A 182 14.49 14.71 -18.91
CA GLU A 182 15.86 15.07 -19.28
C GLU A 182 15.92 16.44 -19.96
N TYR A 183 16.84 17.30 -19.50
CA TYR A 183 17.03 18.67 -20.00
C TYR A 183 18.42 19.22 -19.67
N THR A 184 18.89 20.22 -20.41
CA THR A 184 20.16 20.91 -20.13
C THR A 184 19.92 22.16 -19.29
N GLY A 185 20.81 22.47 -18.35
CA GLY A 185 20.76 23.69 -17.55
C GLY A 185 22.09 24.03 -16.89
N SER A 186 22.06 24.94 -15.91
CA SER A 186 23.22 25.28 -15.08
C SER A 186 23.18 24.54 -13.73
N PHE A 187 24.30 23.97 -13.32
CA PHE A 187 24.53 23.35 -12.02
C PHE A 187 25.83 23.90 -11.43
N ILE A 188 25.73 24.64 -10.32
CA ILE A 188 26.89 25.24 -9.61
C ILE A 188 27.81 26.01 -10.60
N GLY A 189 27.22 26.86 -11.44
CA GLY A 189 27.93 27.68 -12.43
C GLY A 189 28.43 26.93 -13.68
N GLN A 190 28.22 25.62 -13.81
CA GLN A 190 28.65 24.81 -14.95
C GLN A 190 27.45 24.30 -15.76
N SER A 191 27.60 24.14 -17.08
CA SER A 191 26.57 23.50 -17.91
C SER A 191 26.48 22.01 -17.59
N ALA A 192 25.26 21.51 -17.40
CA ALA A 192 24.97 20.14 -16.99
C ALA A 192 23.73 19.56 -17.69
N HIS A 193 23.73 18.24 -17.90
CA HIS A 193 22.57 17.47 -18.32
C HIS A 193 21.84 16.94 -17.08
N PHE A 194 20.64 17.46 -16.85
CA PHE A 194 19.76 17.03 -15.76
C PHE A 194 18.92 15.82 -16.17
N LYS A 195 18.77 14.90 -15.21
CA LYS A 195 18.05 13.64 -15.38
C LYS A 195 17.14 13.39 -14.16
N MET A 196 15.96 14.00 -14.16
CA MET A 196 14.98 13.86 -13.08
C MET A 196 14.15 12.59 -13.24
N THR A 197 13.97 11.85 -12.15
CA THR A 197 13.11 10.67 -12.08
C THR A 197 12.56 10.49 -10.64
N SER A 198 11.92 9.37 -10.35
CA SER A 198 11.36 9.11 -9.02
C SER A 198 11.50 7.67 -8.55
N VAL A 199 11.34 7.50 -7.23
CA VAL A 199 10.86 6.25 -6.62
C VAL A 199 9.32 6.26 -6.57
N CYS A 200 8.70 5.50 -5.65
CA CYS A 200 7.24 5.39 -5.51
C CYS A 200 6.85 5.30 -4.01
N GLY A 201 7.32 6.24 -3.20
CA GLY A 201 7.49 6.01 -1.75
C GLY A 201 8.75 5.19 -1.49
N HIS A 202 8.82 4.52 -0.33
CA HIS A 202 9.97 3.69 0.06
C HIS A 202 10.39 2.69 -1.03
N VAL A 203 11.71 2.57 -1.20
CA VAL A 203 12.32 1.56 -2.05
C VAL A 203 12.30 0.23 -1.30
N MET A 204 12.56 0.27 0.01
CA MET A 204 12.70 -0.91 0.86
C MET A 204 11.62 -1.02 1.94
N THR A 205 11.54 -2.20 2.55
CA THR A 205 10.81 -2.47 3.78
C THR A 205 11.67 -3.41 4.63
N LEU A 206 11.63 -3.26 5.96
CA LEU A 206 12.40 -4.09 6.89
C LEU A 206 11.65 -5.40 7.17
N ASP A 207 12.36 -6.52 7.13
CA ASP A 207 11.78 -7.85 7.35
C ASP A 207 12.87 -8.80 7.91
N PHE A 208 12.49 -9.96 8.46
CA PHE A 208 13.47 -10.90 9.00
C PHE A 208 14.10 -11.78 7.91
N ILE A 209 15.27 -12.36 8.19
CA ILE A 209 15.97 -13.22 7.23
C ILE A 209 15.48 -14.68 7.32
N GLY A 210 15.20 -15.29 6.17
CA GLY A 210 15.05 -16.75 6.02
C GLY A 210 14.00 -17.39 6.94
N LYS A 211 14.44 -18.26 7.87
CA LYS A 211 13.54 -19.06 8.73
C LYS A 211 12.61 -18.18 9.59
N TYR A 212 13.06 -16.99 9.96
CA TYR A 212 12.35 -16.10 10.90
C TYR A 212 11.10 -15.44 10.29
N ASN A 213 10.82 -15.64 9.00
CA ASN A 213 9.55 -15.23 8.38
C ASN A 213 8.41 -16.25 8.58
N SER A 214 8.72 -17.49 8.94
CA SER A 214 7.69 -18.49 9.24
C SER A 214 7.17 -18.29 10.67
N TRP A 215 5.85 -18.21 10.82
CA TRP A 215 5.20 -18.01 12.12
C TRP A 215 5.24 -19.28 12.98
N ASP A 216 5.27 -20.45 12.35
CA ASP A 216 5.19 -21.74 13.03
C ASP A 216 6.55 -22.22 13.57
N LYS A 217 7.64 -21.91 12.84
CA LYS A 217 8.96 -22.56 12.93
C LYS A 217 9.99 -21.88 13.85
N VAL A 218 9.65 -20.74 14.46
CA VAL A 218 10.55 -20.03 15.37
C VAL A 218 9.82 -19.66 16.65
N ASP A 219 10.56 -19.64 17.76
CA ASP A 219 10.09 -19.07 19.02
C ASP A 219 10.03 -17.53 18.86
N PRO A 220 8.89 -16.87 19.13
CA PRO A 220 8.77 -15.42 19.06
C PRO A 220 9.77 -14.66 19.94
N ALA A 221 10.29 -15.25 21.02
CA ALA A 221 11.33 -14.63 21.85
C ALA A 221 12.66 -14.42 21.08
N GLU A 222 12.95 -15.25 20.06
CA GLU A 222 14.15 -15.08 19.22
C GLU A 222 14.13 -13.78 18.39
N LEU A 223 12.94 -13.21 18.15
CA LEU A 223 12.75 -12.03 17.30
C LEU A 223 13.30 -10.74 17.92
N PHE A 224 13.50 -10.69 19.24
CA PHE A 224 14.10 -9.51 19.90
C PHE A 224 15.61 -9.39 19.68
N SER A 225 16.36 -10.49 19.65
CA SER A 225 17.83 -10.45 19.71
C SER A 225 18.58 -11.44 18.81
N LYS A 226 17.97 -12.55 18.39
CA LYS A 226 18.64 -13.60 17.59
C LYS A 226 18.28 -13.56 16.10
N ALA A 227 17.11 -13.02 15.76
CA ALA A 227 16.66 -12.90 14.38
C ALA A 227 17.31 -11.68 13.71
N PRO A 228 18.17 -11.86 12.69
CA PRO A 228 18.64 -10.73 11.89
C PRO A 228 17.50 -10.19 11.01
N THR A 229 17.59 -8.90 10.73
CA THR A 229 16.70 -8.13 9.85
C THR A 229 17.45 -7.75 8.56
N GLU A 230 16.73 -7.63 7.46
CA GLU A 230 17.26 -7.16 6.17
C GLU A 230 16.25 -6.23 5.47
N LYS A 231 16.73 -5.20 4.77
CA LYS A 231 15.90 -4.34 3.91
C LYS A 231 15.66 -5.04 2.57
N LYS A 232 14.39 -5.25 2.20
CA LYS A 232 13.94 -5.90 0.96
C LYS A 232 13.16 -4.90 0.12
N GLU A 233 13.14 -5.01 -1.22
CA GLU A 233 12.31 -4.12 -2.04
C GLU A 233 10.84 -4.15 -1.58
N ALA A 234 10.27 -2.99 -1.21
CA ALA A 234 8.90 -2.87 -0.71
C ALA A 234 7.84 -3.33 -1.73
N ASN A 235 8.16 -3.22 -3.03
CA ASN A 235 7.35 -3.75 -4.11
C ASN A 235 8.25 -4.36 -5.21
N PRO A 236 8.65 -5.64 -5.09
CA PRO A 236 9.61 -6.28 -6.00
C PRO A 236 9.17 -6.34 -7.47
N LYS A 237 7.90 -6.01 -7.77
CA LYS A 237 7.38 -5.91 -9.15
C LYS A 237 7.78 -4.60 -9.84
N LEU A 238 8.23 -3.59 -9.09
CA LEU A 238 8.76 -2.35 -9.65
C LEU A 238 10.26 -2.46 -9.93
N THR A 239 10.97 -3.44 -9.34
CA THR A 239 12.43 -3.62 -9.50
C THR A 239 13.18 -2.30 -9.28
N MET A 240 12.84 -1.61 -8.20
CA MET A 240 13.15 -0.19 -8.01
C MET A 240 14.66 0.04 -7.86
N VAL A 241 15.37 -0.86 -7.18
CA VAL A 241 16.84 -0.80 -7.05
C VAL A 241 17.49 -0.91 -8.43
N LYS A 242 17.02 -1.85 -9.25
CA LYS A 242 17.50 -2.04 -10.63
C LYS A 242 17.19 -0.84 -11.52
N PHE A 243 16.05 -0.18 -11.33
CA PHE A 243 15.70 1.04 -12.05
C PHE A 243 16.66 2.19 -11.70
N LEU A 244 16.87 2.45 -10.41
CA LEU A 244 17.82 3.45 -9.93
C LEU A 244 19.26 3.17 -10.41
N GLN A 245 19.70 1.91 -10.35
CA GLN A 245 21.02 1.47 -10.84
C GLN A 245 21.21 1.64 -12.36
N VAL A 246 20.14 1.53 -13.16
CA VAL A 246 20.20 1.76 -14.60
C VAL A 246 20.22 3.26 -14.91
N GLU A 247 19.42 4.06 -14.20
CA GLU A 247 19.32 5.48 -14.51
C GLU A 247 20.43 6.34 -13.89
N GLY A 248 20.96 5.97 -12.72
CA GLY A 248 22.12 6.63 -12.10
C GLY A 248 23.49 6.21 -12.66
N ARG A 249 23.54 5.15 -13.49
CA ARG A 249 24.79 4.67 -14.08
C ARG A 249 25.48 5.74 -14.90
N GLY A 250 26.70 6.10 -14.50
CA GLY A 250 27.53 7.07 -15.22
C GLY A 250 27.10 8.53 -15.04
N CYS A 251 26.22 8.83 -14.08
CA CYS A 251 25.99 10.20 -13.59
C CYS A 251 27.16 10.66 -12.71
N ASP A 252 27.43 11.96 -12.69
CA ASP A 252 28.53 12.59 -11.94
C ASP A 252 28.08 13.12 -10.57
N CYS A 253 26.82 13.58 -10.46
CA CYS A 253 26.21 14.04 -9.22
C CYS A 253 24.79 13.50 -9.05
N ILE A 254 24.29 13.48 -7.81
CA ILE A 254 22.90 13.20 -7.44
C ILE A 254 22.30 14.32 -6.59
N VAL A 255 21.08 14.75 -6.92
CA VAL A 255 20.27 15.67 -6.09
C VAL A 255 18.99 14.97 -5.63
N LEU A 256 18.77 14.96 -4.33
CA LEU A 256 17.64 14.31 -3.67
C LEU A 256 16.49 15.31 -3.51
N TRP A 257 15.34 14.97 -4.10
CA TRP A 257 14.10 15.76 -4.18
C TRP A 257 12.90 15.01 -3.60
N LEU A 258 13.16 14.16 -2.60
CA LEU A 258 12.11 13.45 -1.88
C LEU A 258 11.36 14.42 -0.96
N ASP A 259 10.21 14.04 -0.44
CA ASP A 259 9.49 14.89 0.51
C ASP A 259 10.38 15.13 1.76
N CYS A 260 10.14 16.20 2.52
CA CYS A 260 11.16 16.74 3.44
C CYS A 260 10.97 16.36 4.92
N ASP A 261 10.12 15.37 5.21
CA ASP A 261 10.02 14.71 6.52
C ASP A 261 11.12 13.64 6.74
N LYS A 262 11.12 13.06 7.95
CA LYS A 262 12.06 12.01 8.39
C LYS A 262 11.99 10.75 7.52
N GLU A 263 10.79 10.36 7.06
CA GLU A 263 10.61 9.23 6.16
C GLU A 263 11.24 9.54 4.79
N GLY A 264 11.05 10.74 4.26
CA GLY A 264 11.74 11.24 3.06
C GLY A 264 13.27 11.26 3.17
N GLU A 265 13.83 11.62 4.33
CA GLU A 265 15.27 11.44 4.60
C GLU A 265 15.68 9.96 4.68
N ASN A 266 14.86 9.06 5.23
CA ASN A 266 15.17 7.62 5.20
C ASN A 266 15.28 7.10 3.76
N ILE A 267 14.29 7.43 2.93
CA ILE A 267 14.27 7.03 1.51
C ILE A 267 15.42 7.69 0.73
N CYS A 268 15.91 8.88 1.14
CA CYS A 268 17.14 9.45 0.57
C CYS A 268 18.33 8.48 0.67
N PHE A 269 18.51 7.79 1.79
CA PHE A 269 19.61 6.83 1.96
C PHE A 269 19.34 5.50 1.23
N GLU A 270 18.08 5.08 1.08
CA GLU A 270 17.73 3.93 0.21
C GLU A 270 18.06 4.20 -1.27
N VAL A 271 17.82 5.44 -1.73
CA VAL A 271 18.20 5.88 -3.09
C VAL A 271 19.72 5.96 -3.23
N LEU A 272 20.44 6.46 -2.22
CA LEU A 272 21.90 6.55 -2.26
C LEU A 272 22.57 5.17 -2.28
N ASP A 273 22.11 4.21 -1.48
CA ASP A 273 22.62 2.83 -1.49
C ASP A 273 22.49 2.18 -2.88
N ALA A 274 21.34 2.37 -3.54
CA ALA A 274 21.11 1.87 -4.89
C ALA A 274 21.97 2.58 -5.96
N VAL A 275 22.28 3.87 -5.82
CA VAL A 275 22.87 4.71 -6.89
C VAL A 275 24.38 4.92 -6.75
N LEU A 276 24.91 5.14 -5.54
CA LEU A 276 26.33 5.45 -5.34
C LEU A 276 27.30 4.40 -5.93
N PRO A 277 27.02 3.08 -5.88
CA PRO A 277 27.90 2.07 -6.48
C PRO A 277 28.00 2.11 -8.03
N VAL A 278 27.14 2.86 -8.72
CA VAL A 278 27.10 2.93 -10.20
C VAL A 278 27.40 4.32 -10.80
N MET A 279 27.57 5.34 -9.96
CA MET A 279 27.97 6.69 -10.40
C MET A 279 29.41 6.73 -10.93
N ASN A 280 29.76 7.80 -11.65
CA ASN A 280 31.16 8.13 -11.92
C ASN A 280 31.86 8.46 -10.59
N LYS A 281 33.13 8.04 -10.44
CA LYS A 281 33.92 8.43 -9.27
C LYS A 281 34.14 9.95 -9.26
N PRO A 282 33.96 10.64 -8.12
CA PRO A 282 34.19 12.08 -8.02
C PRO A 282 35.65 12.43 -8.31
N ARG A 283 35.89 13.67 -8.73
CA ARG A 283 37.23 14.18 -9.05
C ARG A 283 37.83 14.89 -7.85
N GLY A 284 38.78 14.25 -7.19
CA GLY A 284 39.38 14.79 -5.96
C GLY A 284 38.33 14.98 -4.88
N THR A 285 38.24 16.18 -4.32
CA THR A 285 37.30 16.57 -3.26
C THR A 285 35.97 17.15 -3.79
N GLU A 286 35.66 17.06 -5.09
CA GLU A 286 34.36 17.48 -5.62
C GLU A 286 33.21 16.70 -4.96
N ARG A 287 32.31 17.43 -4.28
CA ARG A 287 31.09 16.87 -3.69
C ARG A 287 30.12 16.41 -4.78
N SER A 288 29.54 15.22 -4.62
CA SER A 288 28.64 14.60 -5.61
C SER A 288 27.21 14.37 -5.11
N ILE A 289 26.95 14.48 -3.80
CA ILE A 289 25.64 14.21 -3.16
C ILE A 289 25.03 15.52 -2.66
N TYR A 290 23.77 15.78 -3.02
CA TYR A 290 23.04 17.00 -2.68
C TYR A 290 21.61 16.70 -2.25
N ARG A 291 21.06 17.52 -1.34
CA ARG A 291 19.67 17.44 -0.87
C ARG A 291 18.98 18.79 -1.11
N ALA A 292 17.90 18.78 -1.87
CA ALA A 292 16.98 19.90 -1.92
C ALA A 292 16.01 19.79 -0.73
N LYS A 293 15.85 20.87 0.03
CA LYS A 293 14.79 21.04 1.05
C LYS A 293 13.80 22.09 0.54
N PHE A 294 12.51 21.75 0.57
CA PHE A 294 11.39 22.54 0.01
C PHE A 294 10.10 22.18 0.76
N SER A 295 9.11 23.08 0.79
CA SER A 295 7.84 22.90 1.51
C SER A 295 6.59 22.92 0.63
N SER A 296 6.75 23.21 -0.66
CA SER A 296 5.68 23.37 -1.64
C SER A 296 6.17 23.04 -3.06
N ILE A 297 5.27 22.61 -3.93
CA ILE A 297 5.58 22.36 -5.35
C ILE A 297 5.26 23.63 -6.16
N THR A 298 6.00 24.70 -5.87
CA THR A 298 5.85 26.03 -6.51
C THR A 298 7.16 26.49 -7.17
N ASP A 299 7.08 27.31 -8.22
CA ASP A 299 8.25 27.82 -8.93
C ASP A 299 9.25 28.52 -8.01
N THR A 300 8.77 29.35 -7.06
CA THR A 300 9.59 30.06 -6.10
C THR A 300 10.38 29.12 -5.18
N ASP A 301 9.69 28.19 -4.54
CA ASP A 301 10.27 27.30 -3.52
C ASP A 301 11.23 26.27 -4.14
N ILE A 302 10.82 25.66 -5.27
CA ILE A 302 11.65 24.72 -6.02
C ILE A 302 12.90 25.39 -6.62
N CYS A 303 12.81 26.62 -7.14
CA CYS A 303 14.00 27.34 -7.58
C CYS A 303 14.91 27.75 -6.40
N ASN A 304 14.35 28.15 -5.26
CA ASN A 304 15.13 28.47 -4.07
C ASN A 304 15.86 27.25 -3.50
N ALA A 305 15.20 26.09 -3.45
CA ALA A 305 15.79 24.82 -3.03
C ALA A 305 16.97 24.41 -3.93
N MET A 306 16.82 24.55 -5.26
CA MET A 306 17.88 24.27 -6.23
C MET A 306 19.10 25.21 -6.07
N ASN A 307 18.88 26.44 -5.63
CA ASN A 307 19.94 27.42 -5.35
C ASN A 307 20.58 27.26 -3.95
N ARG A 308 20.02 26.42 -3.07
CA ARG A 308 20.42 26.27 -1.65
C ARG A 308 20.49 24.79 -1.22
N LEU A 309 21.16 23.98 -2.03
CA LEU A 309 21.27 22.53 -1.81
C LEU A 309 22.08 22.19 -0.54
N GLY A 310 21.41 21.58 0.45
CA GLY A 310 22.00 21.04 1.69
C GLY A 310 22.50 19.61 1.54
N GLU A 311 22.74 18.92 2.65
CA GLU A 311 23.12 17.50 2.72
C GLU A 311 21.93 16.67 3.27
N PRO A 312 21.78 15.38 2.93
CA PRO A 312 20.73 14.52 3.51
C PRO A 312 21.07 14.17 4.96
N ASN A 313 20.09 14.21 5.87
CA ASN A 313 20.34 14.01 7.30
C ASN A 313 20.32 12.52 7.69
N ARG A 314 21.50 11.95 7.94
CA ARG A 314 21.62 10.54 8.36
C ARG A 314 21.03 10.26 9.74
N ASN A 315 20.96 11.26 10.63
CA ASN A 315 20.40 11.10 11.97
C ASN A 315 18.87 10.97 11.92
N GLU A 316 18.19 11.81 11.13
CA GLU A 316 16.75 11.67 10.84
C GLU A 316 16.46 10.28 10.23
N ALA A 317 17.23 9.87 9.22
CA ALA A 317 17.09 8.55 8.59
C ALA A 317 17.27 7.39 9.58
N LEU A 318 18.26 7.45 10.49
CA LEU A 318 18.47 6.41 11.51
C LEU A 318 17.34 6.38 12.56
N SER A 319 16.67 7.50 12.84
CA SER A 319 15.49 7.49 13.73
C SER A 319 14.33 6.71 13.13
N VAL A 320 14.16 6.76 11.80
CA VAL A 320 13.18 5.94 11.08
C VAL A 320 13.59 4.47 11.05
N ASP A 321 14.85 4.15 10.76
CA ASP A 321 15.32 2.75 10.79
C ASP A 321 15.11 2.13 12.19
N ALA A 322 15.31 2.92 13.26
CA ALA A 322 15.04 2.48 14.64
C ALA A 322 13.53 2.30 14.90
N ARG A 323 12.67 3.22 14.45
CA ARG A 323 11.21 3.10 14.53
C ARG A 323 10.73 1.81 13.86
N GLN A 324 11.15 1.59 12.61
CA GLN A 324 10.81 0.42 11.81
C GLN A 324 11.25 -0.89 12.48
N GLU A 325 12.48 -0.94 13.03
CA GLU A 325 12.98 -2.16 13.67
C GLU A 325 12.30 -2.47 15.01
N LEU A 326 12.04 -1.44 15.83
CA LEU A 326 11.29 -1.60 17.08
C LEU A 326 9.85 -2.06 16.83
N ASP A 327 9.14 -1.39 15.93
CA ASP A 327 7.74 -1.69 15.63
C ASP A 327 7.58 -3.09 14.99
N LEU A 328 8.52 -3.48 14.11
CA LEU A 328 8.60 -4.83 13.54
C LEU A 328 8.89 -5.90 14.60
N ARG A 329 9.94 -5.75 15.41
CA ARG A 329 10.37 -6.77 16.39
C ARG A 329 9.34 -6.97 17.49
N ILE A 330 8.93 -5.88 18.14
CA ILE A 330 7.97 -5.91 19.25
C ILE A 330 6.60 -6.36 18.72
N GLY A 331 6.14 -5.79 17.60
CA GLY A 331 4.87 -6.13 16.98
C GLY A 331 4.80 -7.61 16.58
N CYS A 332 5.83 -8.15 15.93
CA CYS A 332 5.87 -9.56 15.54
C CYS A 332 5.96 -10.52 16.72
N ALA A 333 6.76 -10.23 17.75
CA ALA A 333 6.92 -11.14 18.89
C ALA A 333 5.60 -11.36 19.64
N PHE A 334 4.99 -10.28 20.13
CA PHE A 334 3.72 -10.33 20.85
C PHE A 334 2.56 -10.81 19.96
N THR A 335 2.52 -10.43 18.68
CA THR A 335 1.48 -10.89 17.74
C THR A 335 1.57 -12.40 17.49
N ARG A 336 2.74 -12.90 17.07
CA ARG A 336 2.90 -14.31 16.67
C ARG A 336 2.67 -15.27 17.83
N PHE A 337 3.13 -14.91 19.04
CA PHE A 337 2.84 -15.67 20.25
C PHE A 337 1.32 -15.81 20.46
N GLN A 338 0.58 -14.70 20.51
CA GLN A 338 -0.86 -14.73 20.76
C GLN A 338 -1.66 -15.39 19.64
N THR A 339 -1.36 -15.09 18.36
CA THR A 339 -2.04 -15.72 17.22
C THR A 339 -1.91 -17.25 17.24
N LYS A 340 -0.74 -17.76 17.69
CA LYS A 340 -0.45 -19.20 17.85
C LYS A 340 -1.09 -19.79 19.11
N TYR A 341 -0.99 -19.09 20.25
CA TYR A 341 -1.57 -19.52 21.53
C TYR A 341 -3.10 -19.64 21.48
N PHE A 342 -3.78 -18.65 20.87
CA PHE A 342 -5.22 -18.66 20.68
C PHE A 342 -5.70 -19.39 19.40
N GLN A 343 -4.81 -20.08 18.68
CA GLN A 343 -5.14 -20.68 17.39
C GLN A 343 -6.12 -21.86 17.55
N GLY A 344 -7.38 -21.63 17.18
CA GLY A 344 -8.43 -22.66 17.23
C GLY A 344 -9.02 -22.93 18.61
N LYS A 345 -8.44 -22.40 19.69
CA LYS A 345 -8.90 -22.60 21.09
C LYS A 345 -10.37 -22.22 21.31
N TYR A 346 -10.76 -21.05 20.80
CA TYR A 346 -12.14 -20.56 20.87
C TYR A 346 -12.83 -20.64 19.50
N GLY A 347 -14.14 -20.90 19.51
CA GLY A 347 -14.89 -21.20 18.29
C GLY A 347 -15.35 -19.97 17.52
N ASN A 348 -15.77 -18.91 18.21
CA ASN A 348 -16.23 -17.65 17.61
C ASN A 348 -15.10 -16.62 17.40
N LEU A 349 -13.88 -16.93 17.84
CA LEU A 349 -12.68 -16.13 17.64
C LEU A 349 -12.01 -16.41 16.28
N ASP A 350 -11.61 -15.35 15.58
CA ASP A 350 -10.63 -15.39 14.48
C ASP A 350 -9.28 -14.88 15.02
N SER A 351 -8.42 -15.81 15.44
CA SER A 351 -7.12 -15.46 16.05
C SER A 351 -6.16 -14.78 15.07
N SER A 352 -6.44 -14.77 13.76
CA SER A 352 -5.68 -14.02 12.76
C SER A 352 -5.94 -12.51 12.80
N LEU A 353 -6.94 -12.06 13.57
CA LEU A 353 -7.19 -10.65 13.86
C LEU A 353 -6.39 -10.16 15.08
N ILE A 354 -5.91 -11.06 15.95
CA ILE A 354 -5.12 -10.67 17.14
C ILE A 354 -3.76 -10.16 16.69
N SER A 355 -3.35 -9.02 17.24
CA SER A 355 -2.05 -8.40 17.03
C SER A 355 -1.75 -7.37 18.10
N PHE A 356 -0.47 -7.26 18.44
CA PHE A 356 0.07 -6.20 19.29
C PHE A 356 0.93 -5.26 18.45
N GLY A 357 1.02 -4.00 18.86
CA GLY A 357 2.01 -3.07 18.33
C GLY A 357 2.19 -1.90 19.30
N PRO A 358 3.42 -1.42 19.53
CA PRO A 358 3.74 -0.54 20.67
C PRO A 358 3.05 0.83 20.65
N CYS A 359 2.53 1.30 19.49
CA CYS A 359 1.65 2.48 19.43
C CYS A 359 0.16 2.13 19.22
N GLN A 360 -0.16 1.05 18.49
CA GLN A 360 -1.57 0.68 18.25
C GLN A 360 -2.29 0.24 19.55
N THR A 361 -1.58 -0.42 20.48
CA THR A 361 -2.20 -0.90 21.73
C THR A 361 -2.55 0.28 22.66
N PRO A 362 -1.68 1.28 22.90
CA PRO A 362 -2.09 2.51 23.61
C PRO A 362 -3.16 3.34 22.89
N THR A 363 -3.13 3.39 21.55
CA THR A 363 -4.17 4.06 20.76
C THR A 363 -5.55 3.43 20.99
N LEU A 364 -5.62 2.09 21.03
CA LEU A 364 -6.83 1.35 21.42
C LEU A 364 -7.17 1.54 22.91
N GLY A 365 -6.15 1.63 23.76
CA GLY A 365 -6.26 1.86 25.20
C GLY A 365 -7.16 3.05 25.54
N PHE A 366 -6.97 4.20 24.88
CA PHE A 366 -7.84 5.37 25.07
C PHE A 366 -9.33 5.10 24.73
N CYS A 367 -9.61 4.32 23.68
CA CYS A 367 -10.97 3.97 23.30
C CYS A 367 -11.63 3.05 24.32
N VAL A 368 -10.89 2.10 24.89
CA VAL A 368 -11.38 1.19 25.93
C VAL A 368 -11.51 1.92 27.27
N GLU A 369 -10.55 2.77 27.64
CA GLU A 369 -10.65 3.64 28.83
C GLU A 369 -11.90 4.52 28.80
N ARG A 370 -12.29 5.04 27.62
CA ARG A 370 -13.56 5.75 27.45
C ARG A 370 -14.77 4.81 27.56
N HIS A 371 -14.72 3.61 26.99
CA HIS A 371 -15.80 2.61 27.14
C HIS A 371 -16.03 2.24 28.61
N ASP A 372 -14.97 1.95 29.35
CA ASP A 372 -15.03 1.57 30.76
C ASP A 372 -15.66 2.68 31.61
N LYS A 373 -15.26 3.94 31.37
CA LYS A 373 -15.87 5.14 32.00
C LYS A 373 -17.34 5.34 31.65
N ILE A 374 -17.84 4.77 30.54
CA ILE A 374 -19.26 4.76 30.19
C ILE A 374 -19.97 3.62 30.94
N GLN A 375 -19.38 2.43 31.02
CA GLN A 375 -19.98 1.29 31.71
C GLN A 375 -20.03 1.48 33.24
N SER A 376 -19.02 2.14 33.82
CA SER A 376 -18.96 2.43 35.26
C SER A 376 -19.73 3.69 35.68
N PHE A 377 -20.32 4.43 34.74
CA PHE A 377 -20.99 5.69 35.03
C PHE A 377 -22.34 5.46 35.73
N LYS A 378 -22.56 6.17 36.84
CA LYS A 378 -23.83 6.18 37.56
C LYS A 378 -24.47 7.57 37.40
N PRO A 379 -25.60 7.70 36.69
CA PRO A 379 -26.32 8.96 36.60
C PRO A 379 -26.78 9.44 37.98
N GLU A 380 -26.49 10.70 38.27
CA GLU A 380 -26.92 11.39 39.48
C GLU A 380 -28.02 12.39 39.12
N THR A 381 -29.13 12.35 39.85
CA THR A 381 -30.20 13.34 39.70
C THR A 381 -29.73 14.67 40.27
N TYR A 382 -29.96 15.76 39.53
CA TYR A 382 -29.72 17.12 39.96
C TYR A 382 -30.88 18.02 39.55
N TRP A 383 -31.08 19.09 40.31
CA TRP A 383 -32.13 20.07 40.07
C TRP A 383 -31.54 21.41 39.66
N VAL A 384 -32.15 22.03 38.67
CA VAL A 384 -31.84 23.39 38.20
C VAL A 384 -33.07 24.26 38.40
N LEU A 385 -32.96 25.27 39.26
CA LEU A 385 -33.99 26.29 39.36
C LEU A 385 -33.95 27.16 38.09
N GLN A 386 -35.08 27.35 37.43
CA GLN A 386 -35.20 28.19 36.23
C GLN A 386 -36.33 29.19 36.43
N ALA A 387 -36.02 30.46 36.21
CA ALA A 387 -36.99 31.56 36.21
C ALA A 387 -37.18 32.10 34.80
N LYS A 388 -38.37 32.65 34.53
CA LYS A 388 -38.67 33.53 33.40
C LYS A 388 -39.28 34.82 33.91
N VAL A 389 -38.83 35.92 33.33
CA VAL A 389 -39.35 37.26 33.56
C VAL A 389 -39.90 37.82 32.26
N ASN A 390 -40.91 38.69 32.34
CA ASN A 390 -41.57 39.25 31.17
C ASN A 390 -41.26 40.76 31.11
N PRO A 391 -40.28 41.21 30.29
CA PRO A 391 -39.96 42.63 30.15
C PRO A 391 -41.09 43.42 29.48
N GLU A 392 -41.80 42.79 28.55
CA GLU A 392 -42.93 43.34 27.82
C GLU A 392 -44.08 42.30 27.76
N LYS A 393 -45.25 42.68 27.24
CA LYS A 393 -46.46 41.82 27.28
C LYS A 393 -46.36 40.52 26.50
N GLU A 394 -45.50 40.43 25.49
CA GLU A 394 -45.37 39.27 24.60
C GLU A 394 -43.94 38.67 24.56
N SER A 395 -43.01 39.18 25.38
CA SER A 395 -41.63 38.67 25.48
C SER A 395 -41.39 37.97 26.82
N SER A 396 -40.72 36.81 26.80
CA SER A 396 -40.33 36.08 28.01
C SER A 396 -38.84 35.78 28.02
N LEU A 397 -38.12 36.39 28.95
CA LEU A 397 -36.68 36.26 29.11
C LEU A 397 -36.39 35.14 30.14
N THR A 398 -35.75 34.05 29.68
CA THR A 398 -35.33 32.96 30.56
C THR A 398 -34.03 33.34 31.28
N LEU A 399 -33.97 33.06 32.58
CA LEU A 399 -32.81 33.36 33.42
C LEU A 399 -32.12 32.08 33.92
N ASP A 400 -30.80 32.07 33.85
CA ASP A 400 -29.93 31.02 34.38
C ASP A 400 -29.62 31.29 35.86
N TRP A 401 -29.78 30.28 36.71
CA TRP A 401 -29.53 30.38 38.15
C TRP A 401 -28.03 30.41 38.46
N ASP A 402 -27.60 31.34 39.31
CA ASP A 402 -26.18 31.62 39.61
C ASP A 402 -25.47 30.42 40.28
N ARG A 403 -26.23 29.59 41.02
CA ARG A 403 -25.73 28.33 41.61
C ARG A 403 -25.59 27.19 40.60
N VAL A 404 -26.07 27.36 39.37
CA VAL A 404 -26.12 26.39 38.25
C VAL A 404 -26.97 25.13 38.51
N ARG A 405 -26.71 24.37 39.58
CA ARG A 405 -27.45 23.15 39.96
C ARG A 405 -27.24 22.78 41.43
N VAL A 406 -28.13 21.96 41.97
CA VAL A 406 -27.94 21.25 43.25
C VAL A 406 -28.26 19.76 43.10
N PHE A 407 -27.61 18.92 43.90
CA PHE A 407 -27.77 17.45 43.91
C PHE A 407 -28.60 16.92 45.09
N ASP A 408 -29.12 17.82 45.93
CA ASP A 408 -30.01 17.48 47.04
C ASP A 408 -31.43 17.99 46.74
N ARG A 409 -32.44 17.13 46.95
CA ARG A 409 -33.84 17.40 46.62
C ARG A 409 -34.52 18.36 47.61
N GLU A 410 -34.18 18.28 48.89
CA GLU A 410 -34.81 19.08 49.94
C GLU A 410 -34.28 20.52 49.86
N VAL A 411 -32.97 20.68 49.65
CA VAL A 411 -32.32 21.96 49.34
C VAL A 411 -32.86 22.55 48.03
N ALA A 412 -33.08 21.73 46.99
CA ALA A 412 -33.69 22.19 45.75
C ALA A 412 -35.12 22.70 45.94
N GLN A 413 -35.94 21.97 46.72
CA GLN A 413 -37.30 22.36 47.05
C GLN A 413 -37.34 23.60 47.94
N MET A 414 -36.39 23.77 48.87
CA MET A 414 -36.22 24.97 49.68
C MET A 414 -35.99 26.21 48.79
N PHE A 415 -35.04 26.14 47.84
CA PHE A 415 -34.80 27.26 46.92
C PHE A 415 -36.03 27.57 46.03
N LEU A 416 -36.75 26.54 45.56
CA LEU A 416 -38.02 26.75 44.85
C LEU A 416 -39.07 27.44 45.75
N ASN A 417 -39.26 26.98 46.99
CA ASN A 417 -40.27 27.54 47.89
C ASN A 417 -40.01 29.02 48.19
N ILE A 418 -38.76 29.38 48.50
CA ILE A 418 -38.35 30.75 48.81
C ILE A 418 -38.53 31.68 47.60
N THR A 419 -38.12 31.24 46.40
CA THR A 419 -38.23 32.07 45.18
C THR A 419 -39.67 32.20 44.68
N LYS A 420 -40.48 31.15 44.77
CA LYS A 420 -41.88 31.11 44.31
C LYS A 420 -42.83 32.05 45.06
N MET A 421 -42.43 32.60 46.21
CA MET A 421 -43.18 33.66 46.89
C MET A 421 -43.00 35.05 46.25
N SER A 422 -41.99 35.24 45.39
CA SER A 422 -41.72 36.51 44.70
C SER A 422 -42.56 36.65 43.44
N LYS A 423 -43.11 37.86 43.19
CA LYS A 423 -43.85 38.20 41.96
C LYS A 423 -43.04 39.00 40.95
N GLU A 424 -41.93 39.59 41.38
CA GLU A 424 -41.09 40.50 40.61
C GLU A 424 -39.62 40.11 40.77
N ALA A 425 -38.85 40.21 39.70
CA ALA A 425 -37.40 40.04 39.69
C ALA A 425 -36.74 41.40 39.56
N ARG A 426 -35.78 41.71 40.44
CA ARG A 426 -35.13 43.02 40.48
C ARG A 426 -33.74 43.00 39.86
N VAL A 427 -33.47 43.92 38.94
CA VAL A 427 -32.15 44.09 38.32
C VAL A 427 -31.14 44.61 39.35
N GLU A 428 -30.20 43.75 39.77
CA GLU A 428 -29.10 44.12 40.67
C GLU A 428 -27.97 44.84 39.92
N SER A 429 -27.70 44.44 38.67
CA SER A 429 -26.70 45.09 37.83
C SER A 429 -26.90 44.77 36.34
N VAL A 430 -26.49 45.71 35.49
CA VAL A 430 -26.34 45.52 34.05
C VAL A 430 -24.88 45.76 33.72
N SER A 431 -24.22 44.80 33.08
CA SER A 431 -22.83 44.93 32.64
C SER A 431 -22.73 44.73 31.14
N LYS A 432 -21.96 45.58 30.47
CA LYS A 432 -21.67 45.53 29.04
C LYS A 432 -20.16 45.55 28.85
N LYS A 433 -19.61 44.55 28.18
CA LYS A 433 -18.17 44.40 27.95
C LYS A 433 -17.92 44.00 26.50
N GLU A 434 -17.10 44.76 25.79
CA GLU A 434 -16.55 44.30 24.51
C GLU A 434 -15.68 43.07 24.79
N LYS A 435 -15.83 42.05 23.96
CA LYS A 435 -15.05 40.82 23.97
C LYS A 435 -14.60 40.48 22.56
N VAL A 436 -13.50 39.75 22.50
CA VAL A 436 -12.87 39.32 21.25
C VAL A 436 -12.91 37.80 21.17
N LYS A 437 -13.47 37.27 20.09
CA LYS A 437 -13.33 35.86 19.69
C LYS A 437 -12.18 35.82 18.70
N GLN A 438 -11.03 35.33 19.17
CA GLN A 438 -9.79 35.33 18.40
C GLN A 438 -9.90 34.41 17.18
N ARG A 439 -9.32 34.83 16.06
CA ARG A 439 -9.09 34.04 14.84
C ARG A 439 -8.22 32.80 15.13
N PRO A 440 -8.24 31.76 14.28
CA PRO A 440 -7.47 30.54 14.54
C PRO A 440 -5.95 30.78 14.52
N LEU A 441 -5.20 29.83 15.08
CA LEU A 441 -3.77 29.67 14.79
C LEU A 441 -3.58 29.15 13.36
N ALA A 442 -2.35 29.23 12.84
CA ALA A 442 -2.03 28.61 11.54
C ALA A 442 -2.26 27.10 11.57
N LEU A 443 -2.68 26.53 10.45
CA LEU A 443 -3.14 25.15 10.37
C LEU A 443 -1.96 24.17 10.41
N ASN A 444 -1.93 23.27 11.39
CA ASN A 444 -1.01 22.14 11.42
C ASN A 444 -1.73 20.82 11.05
N THR A 445 -0.99 19.72 10.96
CA THR A 445 -1.55 18.40 10.61
C THR A 445 -2.63 17.94 11.58
N VAL A 446 -2.42 18.11 12.89
CA VAL A 446 -3.37 17.63 13.90
C VAL A 446 -4.72 18.34 13.75
N GLU A 447 -4.74 19.67 13.66
CA GLU A 447 -6.00 20.41 13.50
C GLU A 447 -6.68 20.11 12.16
N MET A 448 -5.92 19.97 11.07
CA MET A 448 -6.46 19.53 9.78
C MET A 448 -7.17 18.17 9.90
N LEU A 449 -6.57 17.20 10.59
CA LEU A 449 -7.17 15.87 10.78
C LEU A 449 -8.39 15.91 11.72
N ARG A 450 -8.36 16.73 12.78
CA ARG A 450 -9.52 16.93 13.69
C ARG A 450 -10.73 17.46 12.94
N VAL A 451 -10.57 18.55 12.17
CA VAL A 451 -11.68 19.18 11.44
C VAL A 451 -12.12 18.34 10.24
N ALA A 452 -11.19 17.67 9.54
CA ALA A 452 -11.54 16.75 8.47
C ALA A 452 -12.42 15.58 8.97
N SER A 453 -12.17 15.06 10.17
CA SER A 453 -13.08 14.11 10.84
C SER A 453 -14.39 14.78 11.24
N ALA A 454 -14.34 15.78 12.12
CA ALA A 454 -15.51 16.29 12.83
C ALA A 454 -16.50 17.05 11.93
N ALA A 455 -16.00 17.85 10.98
CA ALA A 455 -16.82 18.67 10.09
C ALA A 455 -16.95 18.06 8.69
N LEU A 456 -15.90 17.45 8.14
CA LEU A 456 -15.91 16.92 6.77
C LEU A 456 -16.25 15.41 6.68
N GLY A 457 -16.36 14.70 7.81
CA GLY A 457 -16.70 13.28 7.85
C GLY A 457 -15.60 12.33 7.33
N MET A 458 -14.38 12.83 7.11
CA MET A 458 -13.24 12.10 6.56
C MET A 458 -12.42 11.43 7.67
N GLY A 459 -12.20 10.12 7.58
CA GLY A 459 -11.28 9.43 8.50
C GLY A 459 -9.83 9.91 8.34
N PRO A 460 -8.99 9.97 9.40
CA PRO A 460 -7.69 10.63 9.36
C PRO A 460 -6.76 10.18 8.22
N GLN A 461 -6.71 8.87 7.97
CA GLN A 461 -5.90 8.29 6.88
C GLN A 461 -6.38 8.72 5.48
N HIS A 462 -7.69 8.93 5.28
CA HIS A 462 -8.29 9.42 4.03
C HIS A 462 -8.01 10.92 3.85
N ALA A 463 -8.16 11.71 4.92
CA ALA A 463 -7.83 13.13 4.92
C ALA A 463 -6.35 13.37 4.56
N MET A 464 -5.41 12.62 5.16
CA MET A 464 -3.98 12.70 4.80
C MET A 464 -3.72 12.33 3.34
N GLN A 465 -4.34 11.26 2.82
CA GLN A 465 -4.21 10.87 1.40
C GLN A 465 -4.81 11.89 0.41
N ILE A 466 -5.75 12.74 0.86
CA ILE A 466 -6.22 13.88 0.08
C ILE A 466 -5.23 15.04 0.16
N ALA A 467 -4.74 15.37 1.36
CA ALA A 467 -3.78 16.44 1.56
C ALA A 467 -2.46 16.19 0.79
N GLU A 468 -1.89 14.99 0.87
CA GLU A 468 -0.70 14.59 0.09
C GLU A 468 -0.93 14.74 -1.42
N ARG A 469 -2.14 14.45 -1.91
CA ARG A 469 -2.52 14.62 -3.32
C ARG A 469 -2.62 16.10 -3.70
N LEU A 470 -3.19 16.95 -2.86
CA LEU A 470 -3.27 18.40 -3.06
C LEU A 470 -1.86 19.02 -3.11
N TYR A 471 -0.98 18.65 -2.17
CA TYR A 471 0.43 19.03 -2.15
C TYR A 471 1.16 18.60 -3.43
N THR A 472 1.02 17.33 -3.82
CA THR A 472 1.62 16.76 -5.05
C THR A 472 1.17 17.48 -6.34
N GLN A 473 0.00 18.15 -6.29
CA GLN A 473 -0.58 18.94 -7.38
C GLN A 473 -0.31 20.46 -7.25
N GLY A 474 0.50 20.87 -6.26
CA GLY A 474 0.89 22.25 -5.99
C GLY A 474 -0.20 23.12 -5.38
N TYR A 475 -1.31 22.55 -4.91
CA TYR A 475 -2.42 23.33 -4.32
C TYR A 475 -2.16 23.79 -2.89
N ILE A 476 -1.41 23.03 -2.10
CA ILE A 476 -1.09 23.34 -0.70
C ILE A 476 0.40 23.10 -0.38
N SER A 477 0.88 23.66 0.73
CA SER A 477 2.16 23.31 1.35
C SER A 477 2.12 21.89 1.94
N TYR A 478 3.27 21.39 2.39
CA TYR A 478 3.41 20.02 2.85
C TYR A 478 2.49 19.71 4.06
N PRO A 479 1.65 18.67 4.00
CA PRO A 479 0.55 18.46 4.95
C PRO A 479 0.94 17.70 6.22
N ARG A 480 2.23 17.41 6.39
CA ARG A 480 2.85 16.83 7.59
C ARG A 480 3.73 17.90 8.22
N THR A 481 3.16 18.63 9.18
CA THR A 481 3.80 19.71 9.93
C THR A 481 3.16 19.82 11.32
N GLU A 482 3.98 19.94 12.34
CA GLU A 482 3.54 20.25 13.71
C GLU A 482 3.45 21.78 13.95
N THR A 483 4.14 22.57 13.10
CA THR A 483 4.22 24.03 13.14
C THR A 483 2.88 24.74 12.93
N THR A 484 2.62 25.72 13.79
CA THR A 484 1.45 26.63 13.78
C THR A 484 1.88 28.10 13.64
N HIS A 485 3.12 28.35 13.20
CA HIS A 485 3.75 29.65 13.05
C HIS A 485 4.18 29.90 11.60
N TYR A 486 3.77 31.00 10.98
CA TYR A 486 4.31 31.40 9.67
C TYR A 486 5.71 32.01 9.86
N PRO A 487 6.75 31.57 9.11
CA PRO A 487 8.06 32.19 9.21
C PRO A 487 8.06 33.60 8.62
N GLU A 488 8.89 34.50 9.17
CA GLU A 488 8.92 35.94 8.84
C GLU A 488 9.19 36.26 7.36
N ASN A 489 9.69 35.29 6.58
CA ASN A 489 9.97 35.41 5.15
C ASN A 489 8.87 34.84 4.24
N PHE A 490 7.72 34.44 4.79
CA PHE A 490 6.62 33.83 4.05
C PHE A 490 5.74 34.88 3.35
N ASP A 491 5.56 34.78 2.03
CA ASP A 491 4.71 35.72 1.28
C ASP A 491 3.20 35.41 1.45
N LEU A 492 2.68 35.80 2.62
CA LEU A 492 1.25 35.74 2.96
C LEU A 492 0.40 36.51 1.95
N LYS A 493 0.87 37.68 1.48
CA LYS A 493 0.12 38.53 0.53
C LYS A 493 0.10 37.91 -0.88
N GLY A 494 1.16 37.19 -1.26
CA GLY A 494 1.22 36.35 -2.45
C GLY A 494 0.20 35.23 -2.42
N CYS A 495 0.21 34.42 -1.37
CA CYS A 495 -0.72 33.29 -1.20
C CYS A 495 -2.19 33.78 -1.16
N LEU A 496 -2.47 34.88 -0.44
CA LEU A 496 -3.80 35.50 -0.40
C LEU A 496 -4.24 36.03 -1.77
N ARG A 497 -3.36 36.71 -2.51
CA ARG A 497 -3.68 37.27 -3.84
C ARG A 497 -4.12 36.21 -4.86
N GLN A 498 -3.61 34.98 -4.78
CA GLN A 498 -4.07 33.89 -5.66
C GLN A 498 -5.56 33.58 -5.47
N GLN A 499 -6.09 33.75 -4.27
CA GLN A 499 -7.46 33.37 -3.90
C GLN A 499 -8.50 34.43 -4.26
N ALA A 500 -8.08 35.62 -4.69
CA ALA A 500 -8.91 36.81 -4.95
C ALA A 500 -9.96 36.64 -6.08
N ASN A 501 -9.84 35.61 -6.91
CA ASN A 501 -10.73 35.34 -8.04
C ASN A 501 -11.74 34.20 -7.81
N ASN A 502 -11.77 33.58 -6.62
CA ASN A 502 -12.68 32.47 -6.35
C ASN A 502 -14.05 32.98 -5.84
N PRO A 503 -15.19 32.62 -6.48
CA PRO A 503 -16.51 33.15 -6.12
C PRO A 503 -16.94 32.98 -4.66
N TYR A 504 -16.41 32.00 -3.93
CA TYR A 504 -16.79 31.72 -2.54
C TYR A 504 -16.15 32.64 -1.49
N TRP A 505 -15.15 33.44 -1.87
CA TRP A 505 -14.41 34.33 -0.96
C TRP A 505 -13.69 35.51 -1.63
N ALA A 506 -13.93 35.76 -2.92
CA ALA A 506 -13.30 36.86 -3.67
C ALA A 506 -13.52 38.23 -3.00
N GLU A 507 -14.72 38.51 -2.51
CA GLU A 507 -15.06 39.79 -1.86
C GLU A 507 -14.21 40.02 -0.60
N THR A 508 -14.28 39.11 0.39
CA THR A 508 -13.48 39.14 1.62
C THR A 508 -11.96 39.21 1.33
N VAL A 509 -11.48 38.46 0.33
CA VAL A 509 -10.05 38.45 -0.03
C VAL A 509 -9.61 39.77 -0.67
N ASN A 510 -10.42 40.36 -1.55
CA ASN A 510 -10.09 41.66 -2.15
C ASN A 510 -10.12 42.77 -1.10
N ALA A 511 -11.09 42.78 -0.19
CA ALA A 511 -11.16 43.72 0.94
C ALA A 511 -9.88 43.66 1.80
N LEU A 512 -9.47 42.45 2.24
CA LEU A 512 -8.23 42.25 3.00
C LEU A 512 -6.95 42.67 2.23
N LEU A 513 -6.96 42.59 0.90
CA LEU A 513 -5.81 43.02 0.08
C LEU A 513 -5.72 44.54 -0.06
N SER A 514 -6.84 45.26 -0.01
CA SER A 514 -6.93 46.73 -0.01
C SER A 514 -6.75 47.36 1.38
N GLU A 515 -7.39 46.83 2.42
CA GLU A 515 -7.30 47.34 3.80
C GLU A 515 -5.94 47.04 4.43
N GLY A 516 -5.36 45.88 4.09
CA GLY A 516 -4.15 45.35 4.69
C GLY A 516 -4.41 44.06 5.45
N ILE A 517 -3.54 43.07 5.27
CA ILE A 517 -3.63 41.81 6.00
C ILE A 517 -3.28 42.03 7.46
N ASN A 518 -4.02 41.39 8.37
CA ASN A 518 -3.62 41.33 9.76
C ASN A 518 -2.44 40.35 9.90
N HIS A 519 -1.47 40.70 10.76
CA HIS A 519 -0.42 39.76 11.13
C HIS A 519 -1.04 38.48 11.71
N PRO A 520 -0.64 37.28 11.28
CA PRO A 520 -1.20 36.04 11.81
C PRO A 520 -0.82 35.88 13.30
N ARG A 521 -1.61 35.09 14.02
CA ARG A 521 -1.32 34.79 15.43
C ARG A 521 0.00 34.03 15.57
N LYS A 522 0.85 34.43 16.51
CA LYS A 522 2.07 33.70 16.85
C LYS A 522 1.73 32.35 17.47
N GLY A 523 1.92 31.27 16.71
CA GLY A 523 1.88 29.89 17.19
C GLY A 523 3.25 29.35 17.58
N HIS A 524 3.38 28.02 17.54
CA HIS A 524 4.63 27.28 17.74
C HIS A 524 5.33 27.02 16.39
N ASP A 525 6.65 27.15 16.38
CA ASP A 525 7.54 26.75 15.28
C ASP A 525 8.32 25.50 15.72
N ALA A 526 8.12 24.39 15.01
CA ALA A 526 8.78 23.11 15.26
C ALA A 526 10.09 22.95 14.45
N GLY A 527 10.39 23.88 13.53
CA GLY A 527 11.55 23.82 12.65
C GLY A 527 11.45 22.83 11.48
N ASP A 528 10.25 22.32 11.21
CA ASP A 528 9.96 21.31 10.18
C ASP A 528 9.54 21.94 8.83
N HIS A 529 8.37 22.57 8.80
CA HIS A 529 7.66 23.01 7.61
C HIS A 529 6.70 24.16 7.95
N PRO A 530 6.54 25.18 7.09
CA PRO A 530 5.50 26.20 7.26
C PRO A 530 4.10 25.58 7.35
N PRO A 531 3.13 26.26 8.01
CA PRO A 531 1.77 25.76 8.20
C PRO A 531 1.07 25.37 6.89
N ILE A 532 0.06 24.52 7.00
CA ILE A 532 -0.73 24.00 5.86
C ILE A 532 -1.52 25.16 5.23
N THR A 533 -1.09 25.56 4.03
CA THR A 533 -1.44 26.84 3.39
C THR A 533 -1.76 26.61 1.92
N PRO A 534 -2.76 27.30 1.31
CA PRO A 534 -3.01 27.23 -0.12
C PRO A 534 -1.90 27.92 -0.92
N MET A 535 -1.25 27.16 -1.81
CA MET A 535 -0.09 27.59 -2.62
C MET A 535 -0.41 27.77 -4.11
N ARG A 536 -1.59 27.31 -4.55
CA ARG A 536 -2.18 27.59 -5.86
C ARG A 536 -3.71 27.63 -5.74
N ALA A 537 -4.35 28.59 -6.41
CA ALA A 537 -5.79 28.65 -6.55
C ALA A 537 -6.38 27.38 -7.20
N ALA A 538 -7.62 27.04 -6.82
CA ALA A 538 -8.37 25.90 -7.33
C ALA A 538 -9.86 26.23 -7.47
N THR A 539 -10.57 25.40 -8.24
CA THR A 539 -12.02 25.34 -8.35
C THR A 539 -12.56 23.95 -7.98
N GLU A 540 -13.84 23.85 -7.61
CA GLU A 540 -14.47 22.56 -7.32
C GLU A 540 -14.43 21.62 -8.55
N ALA A 541 -14.54 22.18 -9.76
CA ALA A 541 -14.47 21.44 -11.02
C ALA A 541 -13.09 20.81 -11.29
N GLU A 542 -12.00 21.40 -10.79
CA GLU A 542 -10.65 20.82 -10.88
C GLU A 542 -10.40 19.70 -9.87
N LEU A 543 -10.90 19.87 -8.63
CA LEU A 543 -10.54 19.02 -7.50
C LEU A 543 -11.54 17.89 -7.24
N GLY A 544 -12.84 18.18 -7.31
CA GLY A 544 -13.95 17.26 -7.13
C GLY A 544 -14.13 16.69 -5.71
N GLY A 545 -15.37 16.73 -5.21
CA GLY A 545 -15.78 16.03 -3.97
C GLY A 545 -14.85 16.30 -2.79
N ASP A 546 -14.37 15.25 -2.13
CA ASP A 546 -13.47 15.36 -0.97
C ASP A 546 -12.16 16.14 -1.26
N GLY A 547 -11.70 16.17 -2.51
CA GLY A 547 -10.55 16.99 -2.91
C GLY A 547 -10.84 18.48 -2.77
N TRP A 548 -12.01 18.92 -3.22
CA TRP A 548 -12.46 20.30 -3.05
C TRP A 548 -12.75 20.61 -1.57
N ARG A 549 -13.52 19.75 -0.90
CA ARG A 549 -13.97 19.96 0.49
C ARG A 549 -12.82 20.21 1.48
N LEU A 550 -11.70 19.49 1.33
CA LEU A 550 -10.51 19.71 2.17
C LEU A 550 -9.73 20.98 1.76
N TYR A 551 -9.59 21.25 0.46
CA TYR A 551 -8.94 22.48 -0.04
C TYR A 551 -9.70 23.75 0.38
N GLU A 552 -11.04 23.73 0.32
CA GLU A 552 -11.89 24.83 0.76
C GLU A 552 -11.70 25.12 2.26
N TYR A 553 -11.69 24.09 3.11
CA TYR A 553 -11.40 24.29 4.53
C TYR A 553 -10.00 24.89 4.77
N ILE A 554 -8.95 24.32 4.15
CA ILE A 554 -7.58 24.84 4.26
C ILE A 554 -7.51 26.32 3.80
N THR A 555 -8.21 26.67 2.73
CA THR A 555 -8.21 28.03 2.16
C THR A 555 -8.97 29.02 3.04
N ARG A 556 -10.18 28.67 3.50
CA ARG A 556 -10.95 29.50 4.45
C ARG A 556 -10.22 29.70 5.78
N HIS A 557 -9.59 28.64 6.30
CA HIS A 557 -8.77 28.70 7.51
C HIS A 557 -7.56 29.60 7.32
N PHE A 558 -6.83 29.50 6.20
CA PHE A 558 -5.73 30.41 5.88
C PHE A 558 -6.18 31.87 5.86
N ILE A 559 -7.23 32.20 5.09
CA ILE A 559 -7.79 33.57 5.00
C ILE A 559 -8.18 34.08 6.41
N ALA A 560 -8.80 33.22 7.23
CA ALA A 560 -9.15 33.55 8.61
C ALA A 560 -7.94 33.90 9.50
N THR A 561 -6.78 33.26 9.33
CA THR A 561 -5.59 33.59 10.14
C THR A 561 -5.04 34.99 9.88
N VAL A 562 -5.25 35.53 8.67
CA VAL A 562 -4.84 36.88 8.24
C VAL A 562 -5.99 37.91 8.24
N SER A 563 -7.19 37.49 8.65
CA SER A 563 -8.34 38.35 8.92
C SER A 563 -8.25 39.01 10.30
N ALA A 564 -9.15 39.95 10.59
CA ALA A 564 -9.34 40.48 11.94
C ALA A 564 -9.98 39.45 12.89
N ASP A 565 -9.78 39.62 14.19
CA ASP A 565 -10.55 38.88 15.20
C ASP A 565 -12.03 39.32 15.21
N CYS A 566 -12.94 38.43 15.58
CA CYS A 566 -14.36 38.76 15.72
C CYS A 566 -14.58 39.56 17.02
N LYS A 567 -15.25 40.70 16.92
CA LYS A 567 -15.60 41.57 18.05
C LYS A 567 -17.09 41.50 18.35
N TYR A 568 -17.44 41.44 19.63
CA TYR A 568 -18.82 41.41 20.09
C TYR A 568 -18.99 42.09 21.44
N LEU A 569 -20.16 42.68 21.67
CA LEU A 569 -20.58 43.17 22.96
C LEU A 569 -21.29 42.05 23.71
N GLN A 570 -20.71 41.58 24.82
CA GLN A 570 -21.46 40.76 25.77
C GLN A 570 -22.20 41.69 26.74
N THR A 571 -23.52 41.58 26.76
CA THR A 571 -24.35 42.13 27.83
C THR A 571 -24.67 41.02 28.82
N THR A 572 -24.61 41.31 30.12
CA THR A 572 -24.99 40.39 31.19
C THR A 572 -25.77 41.17 32.24
N ILE A 573 -27.03 40.75 32.46
CA ILE A 573 -27.94 41.33 33.43
C ILE A 573 -28.04 40.35 34.60
N ALA A 574 -27.89 40.84 35.83
CA ALA A 574 -28.09 40.07 37.05
C ALA A 574 -29.41 40.47 37.71
N PHE A 575 -30.21 39.47 38.08
CA PHE A 575 -31.50 39.59 38.74
C PHE A 575 -31.47 38.95 40.12
N SER A 576 -32.19 39.57 41.05
CA SER A 576 -32.52 39.01 42.36
C SER A 576 -33.99 38.61 42.40
N ILE A 577 -34.28 37.40 42.91
CA ILE A 577 -35.63 36.87 43.14
C ILE A 577 -35.63 36.31 44.56
N GLY A 578 -36.25 37.03 45.49
CA GLY A 578 -36.02 36.81 46.92
C GLY A 578 -34.52 36.96 47.24
N PRO A 579 -33.89 35.98 47.94
CA PRO A 579 -32.45 35.98 48.21
C PRO A 579 -31.62 35.33 47.10
N GLU A 580 -32.22 34.75 46.07
CA GLU A 580 -31.52 34.00 45.02
C GLU A 580 -31.16 34.86 43.82
N ARG A 581 -29.99 34.57 43.22
CA ARG A 581 -29.45 35.26 42.05
C ARG A 581 -29.64 34.47 40.77
N PHE A 582 -29.99 35.19 39.72
CA PHE A 582 -30.09 34.69 38.36
C PHE A 582 -29.41 35.66 37.40
N THR A 583 -29.00 35.18 36.24
CA THR A 583 -28.41 36.01 35.18
C THR A 583 -29.06 35.70 33.84
N CYS A 584 -28.95 36.64 32.90
CA CYS A 584 -29.03 36.32 31.48
C CYS A 584 -27.86 36.94 30.73
N VAL A 585 -27.47 36.33 29.62
CA VAL A 585 -26.33 36.75 28.79
C VAL A 585 -26.77 36.83 27.34
N GLY A 586 -26.54 37.98 26.70
CA GLY A 586 -26.81 38.19 25.28
C GLY A 586 -25.58 38.77 24.59
N LYS A 587 -25.32 38.32 23.36
CA LYS A 587 -24.14 38.70 22.57
C LYS A 587 -24.58 39.38 21.28
N VAL A 588 -24.07 40.59 21.05
CA VAL A 588 -24.28 41.33 19.79
C VAL A 588 -22.94 41.45 19.08
N VAL A 589 -22.83 40.92 17.86
CA VAL A 589 -21.62 41.06 17.04
C VAL A 589 -21.45 42.52 16.62
N THR A 590 -20.25 43.07 16.84
CA THR A 590 -19.89 44.43 16.42
C THR A 590 -18.94 44.43 15.21
N SER A 591 -18.17 43.34 15.03
CA SER A 591 -17.45 43.07 13.78
C SER A 591 -17.31 41.54 13.58
N PRO A 592 -17.76 40.98 12.44
CA PRO A 592 -17.63 39.54 12.17
C PRO A 592 -16.18 39.05 12.11
N GLY A 593 -15.26 39.87 11.59
CA GLY A 593 -13.86 39.47 11.35
C GLY A 593 -13.78 38.12 10.62
N PHE A 594 -12.88 37.26 11.07
CA PHE A 594 -12.68 35.92 10.48
C PHE A 594 -13.92 35.01 10.45
N THR A 595 -15.00 35.31 11.21
CA THR A 595 -16.20 34.46 11.21
C THR A 595 -17.08 34.66 9.99
N GLU A 596 -16.82 35.69 9.17
CA GLU A 596 -17.41 35.85 7.85
C GLU A 596 -16.96 34.72 6.89
N ILE A 597 -15.64 34.51 6.79
CA ILE A 597 -15.05 33.47 5.94
C ILE A 597 -15.21 32.06 6.53
N MET A 598 -15.35 31.93 7.86
CA MET A 598 -15.64 30.69 8.59
C MET A 598 -16.97 30.79 9.37
N PRO A 599 -18.14 30.71 8.70
CA PRO A 599 -19.45 30.97 9.32
C PRO A 599 -19.85 29.99 10.43
N TRP A 600 -19.29 28.77 10.46
CA TRP A 600 -19.46 27.82 11.57
C TRP A 600 -18.74 28.25 12.86
N HIS A 601 -17.88 29.27 12.81
CA HIS A 601 -17.32 29.95 13.98
C HIS A 601 -18.00 31.29 14.28
N SER A 602 -19.12 31.63 13.65
CA SER A 602 -19.93 32.80 14.02
C SER A 602 -20.38 32.76 15.50
N ILE A 603 -20.90 33.88 15.98
CA ILE A 603 -21.63 33.94 17.25
C ILE A 603 -23.12 33.82 16.88
N PRO A 604 -23.88 32.91 17.52
CA PRO A 604 -25.31 32.78 17.25
C PRO A 604 -26.04 34.12 17.37
N LEU A 605 -26.99 34.34 16.46
CA LEU A 605 -27.81 35.55 16.45
C LEU A 605 -28.90 35.40 17.52
N GLU A 606 -28.54 35.80 18.74
CA GLU A 606 -29.40 35.87 19.91
C GLU A 606 -30.34 37.10 19.81
N GLU A 607 -31.55 37.00 20.36
CA GLU A 607 -32.42 38.17 20.50
C GLU A 607 -31.75 39.23 21.38
N SER A 608 -31.92 40.51 21.03
CA SER A 608 -31.32 41.60 21.79
C SER A 608 -31.97 41.72 23.17
N LEU A 609 -31.17 41.60 24.23
CA LEU A 609 -31.66 41.75 25.60
C LEU A 609 -32.37 43.10 25.81
N PRO A 610 -33.44 43.13 26.62
CA PRO A 610 -34.21 44.34 26.88
C PRO A 610 -33.34 45.45 27.49
N ARG A 611 -33.65 46.70 27.17
CA ARG A 611 -33.04 47.86 27.82
C ARG A 611 -33.61 47.96 29.24
N CYS A 612 -32.73 47.98 30.22
CA CYS A 612 -33.04 48.11 31.64
C CYS A 612 -31.87 48.77 32.37
N GLU A 613 -32.15 49.30 33.55
CA GLU A 613 -31.20 49.91 34.47
C GLU A 613 -31.17 49.20 35.83
N LYS A 614 -30.22 49.59 36.68
CA LYS A 614 -30.10 48.98 38.02
C LYS A 614 -31.24 49.48 38.91
N GLY A 615 -32.06 48.54 39.39
CA GLY A 615 -33.18 48.78 40.27
C GLY A 615 -34.54 48.40 39.68
N ASP A 616 -34.61 48.26 38.35
CA ASP A 616 -35.80 47.88 37.58
C ASP A 616 -36.43 46.58 38.09
N LEU A 617 -37.75 46.46 37.93
CA LEU A 617 -38.57 45.34 38.36
C LEU A 617 -39.29 44.74 37.15
N PHE A 618 -39.06 43.46 36.86
CA PHE A 618 -39.78 42.72 35.83
C PHE A 618 -40.73 41.69 36.45
N PRO A 619 -42.01 41.62 36.02
CA PRO A 619 -42.93 40.57 36.42
C PRO A 619 -42.37 39.17 36.15
N ILE A 620 -42.51 38.28 37.12
CA ILE A 620 -42.11 36.87 37.00
C ILE A 620 -43.25 36.09 36.33
N GLY A 621 -42.97 35.51 35.16
CA GLY A 621 -43.93 34.72 34.39
C GLY A 621 -43.93 33.23 34.77
N GLU A 622 -42.76 32.67 35.11
CA GLU A 622 -42.61 31.25 35.47
C GLU A 622 -41.43 31.08 36.44
N ILE A 623 -41.59 30.31 37.52
CA ILE A 623 -40.47 29.70 38.25
C ILE A 623 -40.74 28.21 38.35
N LYS A 624 -39.77 27.40 37.95
CA LYS A 624 -39.83 25.94 38.05
C LYS A 624 -38.49 25.36 38.45
N LEU A 625 -38.56 24.20 39.10
CA LEU A 625 -37.41 23.38 39.42
C LEU A 625 -37.33 22.26 38.38
N LEU A 626 -36.31 22.29 37.52
CA LEU A 626 -36.07 21.29 36.51
C LEU A 626 -35.24 20.14 37.08
N GLU A 627 -35.89 19.01 37.33
CA GLU A 627 -35.19 17.74 37.60
C GLU A 627 -34.51 17.24 36.31
N LYS A 628 -33.23 16.86 36.44
CA LYS A 628 -32.37 16.36 35.35
C LYS A 628 -31.46 15.27 35.90
N GLN A 629 -30.80 14.52 35.03
CA GLN A 629 -29.74 13.58 35.42
C GLN A 629 -28.44 13.91 34.71
N THR A 630 -27.31 13.56 35.32
CA THR A 630 -26.00 13.63 34.66
C THR A 630 -25.92 12.56 33.57
N SER A 631 -25.47 12.94 32.38
CA SER A 631 -25.25 12.00 31.27
C SER A 631 -23.85 11.39 31.35
N PRO A 632 -23.65 10.12 30.98
CA PRO A 632 -22.31 9.59 30.72
C PRO A 632 -21.64 10.34 29.57
N PRO A 633 -20.30 10.29 29.45
CA PRO A 633 -19.63 10.71 28.23
C PRO A 633 -20.03 9.79 27.04
N ASP A 634 -19.76 10.23 25.82
CA ASP A 634 -19.91 9.38 24.63
C ASP A 634 -18.58 8.69 24.27
N TYR A 635 -18.59 7.72 23.36
CA TYR A 635 -17.38 7.11 22.81
C TYR A 635 -16.49 8.16 22.11
N LEU A 636 -15.17 8.00 22.19
CA LEU A 636 -14.21 8.95 21.61
C LEU A 636 -14.49 9.14 20.12
N THR A 637 -14.70 10.38 19.69
CA THR A 637 -14.54 10.75 18.28
C THR A 637 -13.09 10.55 17.83
N GLU A 638 -12.87 10.31 16.54
CA GLU A 638 -11.51 10.31 15.96
C GLU A 638 -10.75 11.62 16.29
N ALA A 639 -11.44 12.76 16.40
CA ALA A 639 -10.86 14.06 16.77
C ALA A 639 -10.43 14.14 18.25
N GLU A 640 -11.19 13.58 19.19
CA GLU A 640 -10.74 13.42 20.58
C GLU A 640 -9.55 12.46 20.67
N LEU A 641 -9.56 11.35 19.93
CA LEU A 641 -8.46 10.39 19.95
C LEU A 641 -7.16 11.00 19.41
N ILE A 642 -7.21 11.76 18.30
CA ILE A 642 -6.08 12.57 17.82
C ILE A 642 -5.55 13.48 18.94
N THR A 643 -6.45 14.17 19.65
CA THR A 643 -6.07 15.09 20.75
C THR A 643 -5.45 14.36 21.93
N LEU A 644 -5.89 13.14 22.26
CA LEU A 644 -5.27 12.31 23.30
C LEU A 644 -3.88 11.81 22.89
N MET A 645 -3.71 11.40 21.63
CA MET A 645 -2.40 11.00 21.09
C MET A 645 -1.41 12.17 21.10
N GLU A 646 -1.81 13.35 20.60
CA GLU A 646 -1.05 14.60 20.66
C GLU A 646 -0.67 14.95 22.11
N LYS A 647 -1.65 15.03 23.01
CA LYS A 647 -1.46 15.37 24.44
C LYS A 647 -0.49 14.43 25.16
N HIS A 648 -0.55 13.13 24.86
CA HIS A 648 0.31 12.13 25.50
C HIS A 648 1.62 11.90 24.73
N GLY A 649 1.84 12.60 23.61
CA GLY A 649 3.04 12.50 22.78
C GLY A 649 3.29 11.09 22.28
N ILE A 650 2.30 10.51 21.59
CA ILE A 650 2.42 9.26 20.82
C ILE A 650 1.89 9.45 19.40
N GLY A 651 2.49 8.79 18.41
CA GLY A 651 2.19 9.00 17.00
C GLY A 651 2.76 10.31 16.42
N THR A 652 3.89 10.81 16.94
CA THR A 652 4.57 12.01 16.40
C THR A 652 4.94 11.86 14.92
N ASP A 653 5.44 12.93 14.29
CA ASP A 653 5.89 12.90 12.89
C ASP A 653 4.73 12.51 11.94
N ALA A 654 3.54 13.04 12.24
CA ALA A 654 2.29 12.79 11.51
C ALA A 654 1.86 11.31 11.38
N SER A 655 2.28 10.43 12.30
CA SER A 655 1.95 8.98 12.26
C SER A 655 0.62 8.60 12.93
N ILE A 656 0.03 9.46 13.77
CA ILE A 656 -1.37 9.36 14.30
C ILE A 656 -2.38 8.74 13.30
N PRO A 657 -2.59 9.25 12.07
CA PRO A 657 -3.58 8.73 11.14
C PRO A 657 -3.37 7.26 10.76
N VAL A 658 -2.13 6.76 10.76
CA VAL A 658 -1.81 5.35 10.51
C VAL A 658 -2.28 4.49 11.68
N HIS A 659 -1.93 4.86 12.90
CA HIS A 659 -2.26 4.08 14.10
C HIS A 659 -3.77 4.02 14.37
N ILE A 660 -4.50 5.12 14.17
CA ILE A 660 -5.98 5.13 14.24
C ILE A 660 -6.58 4.22 13.15
N ASN A 661 -6.09 4.32 11.91
CA ASN A 661 -6.49 3.43 10.82
C ASN A 661 -6.21 1.95 11.13
N ASN A 662 -5.10 1.63 11.81
CA ASN A 662 -4.73 0.26 12.14
C ASN A 662 -5.74 -0.38 13.10
N ILE A 663 -6.13 0.30 14.19
CA ILE A 663 -7.12 -0.26 15.14
C ILE A 663 -8.51 -0.46 14.51
N CYS A 664 -8.89 0.41 13.57
CA CYS A 664 -10.09 0.25 12.75
C CYS A 664 -9.98 -0.94 11.78
N GLN A 665 -8.86 -1.08 11.05
CA GLN A 665 -8.67 -2.18 10.09
C GLN A 665 -8.53 -3.56 10.76
N ARG A 666 -8.06 -3.62 12.02
CA ARG A 666 -8.05 -4.84 12.84
C ARG A 666 -9.42 -5.18 13.45
N ASN A 667 -10.42 -4.31 13.29
CA ASN A 667 -11.76 -4.45 13.89
C ASN A 667 -11.70 -4.49 15.44
N TYR A 668 -10.79 -3.72 16.04
CA TYR A 668 -10.76 -3.49 17.49
C TYR A 668 -11.71 -2.35 17.90
N VAL A 669 -12.03 -1.45 16.96
CA VAL A 669 -13.08 -0.44 17.07
C VAL A 669 -13.96 -0.44 15.82
N THR A 670 -15.24 -0.10 15.96
CA THR A 670 -16.13 0.31 14.86
C THR A 670 -16.25 1.84 14.80
N VAL A 671 -16.44 2.37 13.60
CA VAL A 671 -16.71 3.81 13.38
C VAL A 671 -18.23 4.00 13.31
N GLU A 672 -18.79 4.55 14.38
CA GLU A 672 -20.22 4.85 14.53
C GLU A 672 -20.56 6.24 13.97
N SER A 673 -21.85 6.61 13.97
CA SER A 673 -22.31 7.95 13.59
C SER A 673 -21.62 9.05 14.41
N GLY A 674 -21.29 10.18 13.77
CA GLY A 674 -20.44 11.21 14.39
C GLY A 674 -18.94 10.87 14.44
N ARG A 675 -18.51 9.80 13.75
CA ARG A 675 -17.12 9.30 13.73
C ARG A 675 -16.57 8.95 15.11
N ARG A 676 -17.45 8.37 15.94
CA ARG A 676 -17.14 7.82 17.25
C ARG A 676 -16.55 6.42 17.11
N LEU A 677 -15.50 6.13 17.87
CA LEU A 677 -14.75 4.89 17.87
C LEU A 677 -15.22 4.01 19.04
N LYS A 678 -16.11 3.07 18.73
CA LYS A 678 -16.67 2.14 19.70
C LYS A 678 -15.82 0.87 19.75
N PRO A 679 -15.20 0.50 20.89
CA PRO A 679 -14.49 -0.77 21.02
C PRO A 679 -15.38 -1.98 20.72
N THR A 680 -14.80 -2.97 20.05
CA THR A 680 -15.41 -4.30 19.87
C THR A 680 -15.03 -5.21 21.03
N ASN A 681 -15.77 -6.31 21.26
CA ASN A 681 -15.46 -7.26 22.32
C ASN A 681 -13.99 -7.72 22.30
N LEU A 682 -13.41 -7.95 21.11
CA LEU A 682 -12.00 -8.32 20.97
C LEU A 682 -11.07 -7.17 21.38
N GLY A 683 -11.39 -5.93 21.01
CA GLY A 683 -10.60 -4.76 21.40
C GLY A 683 -10.61 -4.51 22.92
N ILE A 684 -11.77 -4.63 23.55
CA ILE A 684 -11.96 -4.51 25.01
C ILE A 684 -11.15 -5.59 25.72
N VAL A 685 -11.38 -6.86 25.38
CA VAL A 685 -10.72 -8.02 26.00
C VAL A 685 -9.20 -7.92 25.88
N LEU A 686 -8.68 -7.59 24.69
CA LEU A 686 -7.25 -7.40 24.48
C LEU A 686 -6.68 -6.33 25.43
N VAL A 687 -7.27 -5.14 25.49
CA VAL A 687 -6.79 -4.08 26.39
C VAL A 687 -6.88 -4.50 27.86
N HIS A 688 -8.00 -5.07 28.29
CA HIS A 688 -8.16 -5.49 29.69
C HIS A 688 -7.17 -6.58 30.10
N GLY A 689 -6.89 -7.56 29.24
CA GLY A 689 -5.90 -8.59 29.52
C GLY A 689 -4.46 -8.11 29.46
N TYR A 690 -4.10 -7.24 28.51
CA TYR A 690 -2.81 -6.56 28.53
C TYR A 690 -2.65 -5.74 29.83
N TYR A 691 -3.66 -4.97 30.23
CA TYR A 691 -3.59 -4.13 31.43
C TYR A 691 -3.52 -4.94 32.74
N LYS A 692 -4.26 -6.05 32.82
CA LYS A 692 -4.25 -6.99 33.95
C LYS A 692 -2.90 -7.70 34.12
N ILE A 693 -2.16 -7.90 33.03
CA ILE A 693 -0.81 -8.47 33.05
C ILE A 693 0.22 -7.36 33.35
N ASP A 694 0.29 -6.33 32.49
CA ASP A 694 1.24 -5.23 32.54
C ASP A 694 0.62 -3.96 31.95
N ALA A 695 0.17 -3.05 32.82
CA ALA A 695 -0.45 -1.79 32.44
C ALA A 695 0.41 -0.92 31.49
N GLU A 696 1.75 -1.05 31.50
CA GLU A 696 2.63 -0.29 30.61
C GLU A 696 2.60 -0.76 29.15
N LEU A 697 1.97 -1.91 28.85
CA LEU A 697 1.65 -2.34 27.47
C LEU A 697 0.46 -1.58 26.86
N VAL A 698 -0.33 -0.89 27.70
CA VAL A 698 -1.53 -0.11 27.32
C VAL A 698 -1.34 1.39 27.58
N LEU A 699 -0.68 1.76 28.68
CA LEU A 699 -0.45 3.18 28.98
C LEU A 699 0.53 3.80 27.96
N PRO A 700 0.27 5.03 27.47
CA PRO A 700 1.10 5.67 26.43
C PRO A 700 2.52 6.02 26.91
N THR A 701 2.81 5.90 28.21
CA THR A 701 4.05 6.31 28.87
C THR A 701 5.31 5.73 28.21
N ILE A 702 5.36 4.42 27.98
CA ILE A 702 6.53 3.76 27.36
C ILE A 702 6.68 4.19 25.91
N ARG A 703 5.59 4.23 25.12
CA ARG A 703 5.67 4.67 23.72
C ARG A 703 6.12 6.12 23.59
N SER A 704 5.63 7.01 24.46
CA SER A 704 6.05 8.41 24.46
C SER A 704 7.53 8.58 24.84
N ALA A 705 8.05 7.77 25.76
CA ALA A 705 9.48 7.73 26.05
C ALA A 705 10.30 7.26 24.84
N VAL A 706 9.84 6.22 24.13
CA VAL A 706 10.48 5.72 22.90
C VAL A 706 10.46 6.78 21.79
N GLU A 707 9.32 7.41 21.49
CA GLU A 707 9.24 8.44 20.43
C GLU A 707 10.13 9.67 20.76
N LYS A 708 10.24 10.05 22.04
CA LYS A 708 11.21 11.06 22.48
C LYS A 708 12.67 10.64 22.24
N GLN A 709 13.03 9.38 22.50
CA GLN A 709 14.37 8.86 22.20
C GLN A 709 14.64 8.77 20.69
N LEU A 710 13.65 8.40 19.87
CA LEU A 710 13.75 8.44 18.41
C LEU A 710 14.00 9.88 17.91
N ASN A 711 13.31 10.87 18.47
CA ASN A 711 13.57 12.28 18.15
C ASN A 711 14.95 12.76 18.62
N LEU A 712 15.48 12.23 19.74
CA LEU A 712 16.87 12.49 20.14
C LEU A 712 17.89 11.85 19.19
N ILE A 713 17.60 10.69 18.58
CA ILE A 713 18.43 10.16 17.48
C ILE A 713 18.41 11.15 16.30
N ALA A 714 17.22 11.60 15.86
CA ALA A 714 17.08 12.53 14.74
C ALA A 714 17.89 13.84 14.93
N LEU A 715 17.89 14.37 16.15
CA LEU A 715 18.66 15.56 16.55
C LEU A 715 20.16 15.31 16.79
N GLY A 716 20.66 14.07 16.62
CA GLY A 716 22.05 13.71 16.91
C GLY A 716 22.42 13.72 18.41
N LYS A 717 21.42 13.66 19.29
CA LYS A 717 21.55 13.74 20.77
C LYS A 717 21.48 12.39 21.48
N ALA A 718 21.09 11.33 20.78
CA ALA A 718 21.12 9.94 21.28
C ALA A 718 21.71 8.99 20.23
N ASN A 719 22.33 7.90 20.68
CA ASN A 719 22.94 6.90 19.79
C ASN A 719 21.90 5.86 19.33
N TYR A 720 21.83 5.65 18.01
CA TYR A 720 20.93 4.69 17.36
C TYR A 720 20.97 3.28 17.99
N HIS A 721 22.16 2.69 18.15
CA HIS A 721 22.30 1.33 18.67
C HIS A 721 21.91 1.24 20.16
N GLN A 722 22.30 2.22 20.97
CA GLN A 722 21.98 2.23 22.41
C GLN A 722 20.47 2.34 22.67
N VAL A 723 19.75 3.19 21.91
CA VAL A 723 18.29 3.32 22.01
C VAL A 723 17.59 2.04 21.56
N LEU A 724 18.04 1.45 20.45
CA LEU A 724 17.50 0.19 19.92
C LEU A 724 17.68 -0.97 20.91
N GLU A 725 18.90 -1.18 21.41
CA GLU A 725 19.24 -2.22 22.39
C GLU A 725 18.44 -2.05 23.69
N HIS A 726 18.49 -0.86 24.30
CA HIS A 726 17.78 -0.56 25.55
C HIS A 726 16.27 -0.80 25.44
N THR A 727 15.65 -0.34 24.35
CA THR A 727 14.21 -0.49 24.15
C THR A 727 13.81 -1.94 23.89
N LEU A 728 14.57 -2.67 23.07
CA LEU A 728 14.33 -4.09 22.82
C LEU A 728 14.49 -4.92 24.08
N ASP A 729 15.46 -4.61 24.94
CA ASP A 729 15.68 -5.38 26.16
C ASP A 729 14.58 -5.13 27.22
N ILE A 730 14.01 -3.92 27.30
CA ILE A 730 12.79 -3.63 28.09
C ILE A 730 11.61 -4.47 27.56
N PHE A 731 11.30 -4.37 26.26
CA PHE A 731 10.14 -5.08 25.69
C PHE A 731 10.30 -6.60 25.68
N LYS A 732 11.53 -7.12 25.64
CA LYS A 732 11.85 -8.54 25.78
C LYS A 732 11.58 -9.05 27.20
N ARG A 733 11.96 -8.29 28.24
CA ARG A 733 11.63 -8.61 29.64
C ARG A 733 10.12 -8.61 29.86
N LYS A 734 9.41 -7.58 29.35
CA LYS A 734 7.94 -7.53 29.36
C LYS A 734 7.31 -8.66 28.57
N PHE A 735 7.89 -9.08 27.44
CA PHE A 735 7.42 -10.22 26.66
C PHE A 735 7.51 -11.54 27.42
N HIS A 736 8.64 -11.83 28.07
CA HIS A 736 8.76 -13.04 28.91
C HIS A 736 7.72 -13.05 30.03
N TYR A 737 7.60 -11.96 30.79
CA TYR A 737 6.60 -11.83 31.83
C TYR A 737 5.15 -11.93 31.31
N PHE A 738 4.87 -11.44 30.09
CA PHE A 738 3.57 -11.59 29.42
C PHE A 738 3.28 -13.04 28.99
N VAL A 739 4.29 -13.78 28.56
CA VAL A 739 4.17 -15.22 28.25
C VAL A 739 3.90 -16.02 29.54
N ASP A 740 4.64 -15.74 30.62
CA ASP A 740 4.47 -16.41 31.91
C ASP A 740 3.10 -16.10 32.54
N SER A 741 2.59 -14.88 32.35
CA SER A 741 1.32 -14.39 32.90
C SER A 741 0.12 -14.56 31.96
N ILE A 742 0.24 -15.30 30.86
CA ILE A 742 -0.76 -15.35 29.77
C ILE A 742 -2.17 -15.77 30.22
N ALA A 743 -2.28 -16.51 31.32
CA ALA A 743 -3.56 -16.87 31.96
C ALA A 743 -4.47 -15.65 32.21
N GLY A 744 -3.90 -14.50 32.59
CA GLY A 744 -4.66 -13.28 32.86
C GLY A 744 -5.43 -12.74 31.65
N MET A 745 -4.90 -12.98 30.44
CA MET A 745 -5.53 -12.69 29.13
C MET A 745 -6.49 -13.83 28.71
N ASP A 746 -6.10 -15.07 28.98
CA ASP A 746 -6.82 -16.29 28.59
C ASP A 746 -8.18 -16.43 29.29
N GLU A 747 -8.25 -16.14 30.59
CA GLU A 747 -9.50 -16.09 31.38
C GLU A 747 -10.54 -15.13 30.77
N LEU A 748 -10.09 -13.94 30.34
CA LEU A 748 -10.95 -12.92 29.73
C LEU A 748 -11.40 -13.33 28.31
N MET A 749 -10.55 -14.07 27.60
CA MET A 749 -10.90 -14.66 26.31
C MET A 749 -11.94 -15.78 26.50
N GLU A 750 -11.83 -16.64 27.50
CA GLU A 750 -12.80 -17.72 27.76
C GLU A 750 -14.19 -17.19 28.16
N VAL A 751 -14.26 -16.16 28.99
CA VAL A 751 -15.54 -15.50 29.34
C VAL A 751 -16.19 -14.84 28.11
N SER A 752 -15.39 -14.36 27.15
CA SER A 752 -15.87 -13.56 26.02
C SER A 752 -16.07 -14.34 24.71
N PHE A 753 -15.40 -15.49 24.56
CA PHE A 753 -15.38 -16.31 23.36
C PHE A 753 -15.67 -17.77 23.70
N SER A 754 -16.74 -18.31 23.12
CA SER A 754 -17.22 -19.64 23.42
C SER A 754 -16.17 -20.72 23.07
N PRO A 755 -15.94 -21.71 23.95
CA PRO A 755 -15.07 -22.85 23.66
C PRO A 755 -15.42 -23.56 22.34
N LEU A 756 -14.43 -24.18 21.71
CA LEU A 756 -14.60 -24.83 20.40
C LEU A 756 -15.71 -25.90 20.43
N ALA A 757 -15.76 -26.70 21.49
CA ALA A 757 -16.78 -27.73 21.71
C ALA A 757 -18.19 -27.17 21.93
N ALA A 758 -18.34 -25.94 22.46
CA ALA A 758 -19.64 -25.29 22.58
C ALA A 758 -20.14 -24.77 21.22
N THR A 759 -19.22 -24.31 20.37
CA THR A 759 -19.52 -23.43 19.23
C THR A 759 -19.92 -24.15 17.94
N GLY A 760 -20.80 -23.52 17.15
CA GLY A 760 -21.15 -23.94 15.79
C GLY A 760 -22.45 -24.75 15.72
N LYS A 761 -22.90 -25.03 14.50
CA LYS A 761 -24.14 -25.78 14.23
C LYS A 761 -23.81 -27.18 13.69
N PRO A 762 -24.50 -28.26 14.12
CA PRO A 762 -24.35 -29.58 13.50
C PRO A 762 -24.46 -29.50 11.98
N LEU A 763 -23.54 -30.15 11.25
CA LEU A 763 -23.56 -30.13 9.78
C LEU A 763 -23.30 -31.49 9.14
N SER A 764 -22.28 -32.25 9.58
CA SER A 764 -21.95 -33.56 9.02
C SER A 764 -21.34 -34.48 10.06
N ARG A 765 -21.44 -35.80 9.89
CA ARG A 765 -20.93 -36.80 10.85
C ARG A 765 -19.43 -37.07 10.69
N CYS A 766 -18.78 -37.30 11.82
CA CYS A 766 -17.39 -37.76 11.89
C CYS A 766 -17.31 -39.27 11.60
N GLY A 767 -16.47 -39.70 10.66
CA GLY A 767 -16.34 -41.14 10.33
C GLY A 767 -15.72 -41.98 11.46
N LYS A 768 -14.99 -41.37 12.40
CA LYS A 768 -14.42 -42.07 13.57
C LYS A 768 -15.44 -42.49 14.63
N CYS A 769 -16.59 -41.80 14.74
CA CYS A 769 -17.55 -42.01 15.84
C CYS A 769 -19.03 -41.82 15.46
N HIS A 770 -19.32 -41.52 14.19
CA HIS A 770 -20.63 -41.30 13.57
C HIS A 770 -21.54 -40.23 14.24
N ARG A 771 -21.03 -39.47 15.22
CA ARG A 771 -21.69 -38.29 15.80
C ARG A 771 -21.50 -37.06 14.91
N PHE A 772 -22.44 -36.12 15.01
CA PHE A 772 -22.37 -34.85 14.28
C PHE A 772 -21.17 -33.98 14.73
N MET A 773 -20.45 -33.47 13.75
CA MET A 773 -19.48 -32.38 13.90
C MET A 773 -20.20 -31.03 13.79
N LYS A 774 -19.76 -30.06 14.59
CA LYS A 774 -20.24 -28.67 14.53
C LYS A 774 -19.47 -27.91 13.47
N TYR A 775 -20.18 -27.32 12.51
CA TYR A 775 -19.63 -26.36 11.57
C TYR A 775 -19.52 -24.98 12.22
N ILE A 776 -18.30 -24.45 12.17
CA ILE A 776 -17.91 -23.16 12.72
C ILE A 776 -17.60 -22.24 11.53
N GLN A 777 -18.47 -21.25 11.36
CA GLN A 777 -18.44 -20.29 10.25
C GLN A 777 -17.51 -19.09 10.50
N ALA A 778 -17.11 -18.85 11.76
CA ALA A 778 -16.05 -17.91 12.09
C ALA A 778 -14.75 -18.33 11.38
N LYS A 779 -13.97 -17.34 10.90
CA LYS A 779 -12.78 -17.65 10.10
C LYS A 779 -11.60 -18.08 11.00
N PRO A 780 -10.71 -18.97 10.51
CA PRO A 780 -10.89 -19.84 9.35
C PRO A 780 -12.02 -20.86 9.59
N SER A 781 -12.91 -21.03 8.60
CA SER A 781 -14.05 -21.94 8.73
C SER A 781 -13.60 -23.40 8.89
N ARG A 782 -14.27 -24.13 9.79
CA ARG A 782 -13.83 -25.44 10.30
C ARG A 782 -15.01 -26.32 10.75
N LEU A 783 -14.79 -27.63 10.77
CA LEU A 783 -15.66 -28.61 11.44
C LEU A 783 -14.95 -29.11 12.69
N HIS A 784 -15.66 -29.24 13.80
CA HIS A 784 -15.11 -29.75 15.06
C HIS A 784 -15.98 -30.89 15.60
N CYS A 785 -15.35 -31.98 16.03
CA CYS A 785 -16.02 -33.16 16.59
C CYS A 785 -15.84 -33.21 18.11
N SER A 786 -16.82 -32.71 18.87
CA SER A 786 -16.78 -32.61 20.34
C SER A 786 -16.83 -33.94 21.11
N HIS A 787 -16.53 -35.07 20.45
CA HIS A 787 -16.40 -36.40 21.05
C HIS A 787 -15.04 -37.04 20.75
N CYS A 788 -14.46 -36.78 19.56
CA CYS A 788 -13.08 -37.14 19.23
C CYS A 788 -12.08 -36.01 19.56
N ASP A 789 -12.58 -34.84 19.95
CA ASP A 789 -11.91 -33.52 20.04
C ASP A 789 -11.21 -33.01 18.75
N ASP A 790 -11.23 -33.81 17.67
CA ASP A 790 -10.67 -33.45 16.37
C ASP A 790 -11.27 -32.16 15.78
N THR A 791 -10.42 -31.40 15.07
CA THR A 791 -10.83 -30.22 14.31
C THR A 791 -10.28 -30.24 12.89
N TYR A 792 -11.18 -30.11 11.91
CA TYR A 792 -10.94 -30.24 10.48
C TYR A 792 -11.10 -28.89 9.79
N SER A 793 -10.01 -28.36 9.21
CA SER A 793 -10.06 -27.14 8.39
C SER A 793 -10.90 -27.35 7.13
N LEU A 794 -11.53 -26.28 6.63
CA LEU A 794 -12.32 -26.29 5.38
C LEU A 794 -11.79 -25.26 4.36
N PRO A 795 -12.14 -25.38 3.06
CA PRO A 795 -11.75 -24.39 2.08
C PRO A 795 -12.42 -23.03 2.33
N GLN A 796 -11.59 -21.99 2.33
CA GLN A 796 -12.01 -20.63 2.68
C GLN A 796 -12.70 -19.90 1.51
N ASN A 797 -13.36 -18.78 1.82
CA ASN A 797 -13.96 -17.85 0.85
C ASN A 797 -15.01 -18.46 -0.10
N GLY A 798 -15.74 -19.48 0.38
CA GLY A 798 -16.94 -20.01 -0.27
C GLY A 798 -17.98 -20.39 0.78
N THR A 799 -19.13 -20.89 0.31
CA THR A 799 -20.16 -21.50 1.15
C THR A 799 -19.86 -22.99 1.35
N ILE A 800 -20.19 -23.52 2.53
CA ILE A 800 -20.08 -24.93 2.90
C ILE A 800 -21.51 -25.44 3.19
N LYS A 801 -21.84 -26.63 2.71
CA LYS A 801 -23.10 -27.35 3.01
C LYS A 801 -22.83 -28.86 3.15
N LEU A 802 -23.70 -29.59 3.85
CA LEU A 802 -23.72 -31.05 3.81
C LEU A 802 -23.97 -31.55 2.37
N TYR A 803 -23.28 -32.60 1.92
CA TYR A 803 -23.43 -33.13 0.57
C TYR A 803 -24.18 -34.47 0.55
N LYS A 804 -25.52 -34.38 0.43
CA LYS A 804 -26.43 -35.53 0.18
C LYS A 804 -26.32 -36.69 1.20
N GLU A 805 -25.77 -36.45 2.40
CA GLU A 805 -25.43 -37.48 3.40
C GLU A 805 -24.51 -38.61 2.87
N LEU A 806 -23.84 -38.37 1.73
CA LEU A 806 -22.86 -39.29 1.16
C LEU A 806 -21.59 -39.28 1.99
N ARG A 807 -20.98 -40.46 2.15
CA ARG A 807 -19.76 -40.66 2.95
C ARG A 807 -18.55 -40.96 2.06
N CYS A 808 -17.36 -40.70 2.56
CA CYS A 808 -16.13 -41.08 1.87
C CYS A 808 -15.88 -42.59 2.02
N PRO A 809 -15.66 -43.36 0.93
CA PRO A 809 -15.42 -44.80 1.00
C PRO A 809 -14.03 -45.19 1.56
N LEU A 810 -13.26 -44.23 2.09
CA LEU A 810 -11.96 -44.42 2.71
C LEU A 810 -11.99 -44.30 4.24
N ASP A 811 -12.86 -43.44 4.78
CA ASP A 811 -12.81 -43.01 6.18
C ASP A 811 -14.19 -42.82 6.84
N ASP A 812 -15.29 -43.11 6.12
CA ASP A 812 -16.70 -42.97 6.54
C ASP A 812 -17.15 -41.53 6.93
N PHE A 813 -16.32 -40.50 6.73
CA PHE A 813 -16.77 -39.12 6.99
C PHE A 813 -17.83 -38.68 5.98
N GLU A 814 -18.91 -38.05 6.47
CA GLU A 814 -19.89 -37.40 5.60
C GLU A 814 -19.26 -36.23 4.85
N LEU A 815 -19.46 -36.22 3.53
CA LEU A 815 -18.92 -35.25 2.61
C LEU A 815 -19.61 -33.89 2.76
N VAL A 816 -18.85 -32.82 2.54
CA VAL A 816 -19.38 -31.46 2.44
C VAL A 816 -19.11 -30.87 1.06
N LEU A 817 -20.06 -30.06 0.57
CA LEU A 817 -19.96 -29.34 -0.69
C LEU A 817 -19.43 -27.93 -0.41
N TRP A 818 -18.28 -27.60 -0.99
CA TRP A 818 -17.82 -26.21 -1.08
C TRP A 818 -18.31 -25.59 -2.39
N SER A 819 -18.73 -24.33 -2.35
CA SER A 819 -19.09 -23.55 -3.55
C SER A 819 -18.68 -22.09 -3.43
N SER A 820 -18.00 -21.57 -4.45
CA SER A 820 -17.60 -20.15 -4.56
C SER A 820 -18.69 -19.24 -5.15
N GLY A 821 -19.96 -19.68 -5.14
CA GLY A 821 -21.11 -18.96 -5.68
C GLY A 821 -21.63 -19.52 -7.01
N SER A 822 -22.76 -18.99 -7.49
CA SER A 822 -23.52 -19.55 -8.64
C SER A 822 -22.75 -19.56 -9.97
N ARG A 823 -21.88 -18.57 -10.21
CA ARG A 823 -20.95 -18.51 -11.37
C ARG A 823 -19.52 -18.94 -10.99
N GLY A 824 -19.40 -19.74 -9.94
CA GLY A 824 -18.15 -20.18 -9.33
C GLY A 824 -17.89 -21.66 -9.48
N LYS A 825 -16.77 -22.12 -8.92
CA LYS A 825 -16.48 -23.54 -8.75
C LYS A 825 -17.36 -24.12 -7.62
N SER A 826 -17.65 -25.41 -7.73
CA SER A 826 -18.19 -26.22 -6.64
C SER A 826 -17.55 -27.61 -6.70
N TYR A 827 -17.31 -28.23 -5.54
CA TYR A 827 -16.82 -29.61 -5.45
C TYR A 827 -17.13 -30.24 -4.08
N PRO A 828 -17.46 -31.55 -4.01
CA PRO A 828 -17.47 -32.29 -2.77
C PRO A 828 -16.05 -32.43 -2.18
N LEU A 829 -15.95 -32.51 -0.85
CA LEU A 829 -14.73 -32.86 -0.14
C LEU A 829 -15.04 -33.69 1.12
N CYS A 830 -14.17 -34.66 1.42
CA CYS A 830 -14.16 -35.31 2.73
C CYS A 830 -13.39 -34.42 3.72
N PRO A 831 -13.98 -34.05 4.89
CA PRO A 831 -13.29 -33.27 5.91
C PRO A 831 -11.98 -33.90 6.41
N TYR A 832 -11.91 -35.23 6.48
CA TYR A 832 -10.72 -35.96 6.93
C TYR A 832 -9.64 -35.94 5.86
N CYS A 833 -9.88 -36.48 4.65
CA CYS A 833 -8.92 -36.46 3.54
C CYS A 833 -8.41 -35.05 3.16
N TYR A 834 -9.24 -34.01 3.29
CA TYR A 834 -8.84 -32.60 3.08
C TYR A 834 -7.72 -32.16 4.04
N ASN A 835 -7.72 -32.68 5.27
CA ASN A 835 -6.75 -32.37 6.32
C ASN A 835 -5.61 -33.38 6.43
N HIS A 836 -5.87 -34.63 6.06
CA HIS A 836 -4.98 -35.80 6.13
C HIS A 836 -5.01 -36.55 4.78
N PRO A 837 -4.24 -36.10 3.77
CA PRO A 837 -4.28 -36.70 2.44
C PRO A 837 -3.84 -38.18 2.46
N PRO A 838 -4.66 -39.13 1.96
CA PRO A 838 -4.34 -40.55 1.99
C PRO A 838 -3.33 -41.00 0.92
N PHE A 839 -2.98 -40.14 -0.05
CA PHE A 839 -2.12 -40.48 -1.20
C PHE A 839 -0.95 -39.51 -1.33
N ARG A 840 0.22 -39.99 -1.77
CA ARG A 840 1.46 -39.20 -1.88
C ARG A 840 1.33 -37.95 -2.76
N ASP A 841 0.54 -38.05 -3.83
CA ASP A 841 0.35 -36.96 -4.81
C ASP A 841 -0.73 -35.96 -4.38
N MET A 842 -1.55 -36.33 -3.38
CA MET A 842 -2.59 -35.49 -2.81
C MET A 842 -2.00 -34.62 -1.69
N LYS A 843 -2.22 -33.31 -1.75
CA LYS A 843 -1.71 -32.33 -0.77
C LYS A 843 -2.82 -31.86 0.16
N LYS A 844 -2.46 -31.44 1.37
CA LYS A 844 -3.42 -30.88 2.34
C LYS A 844 -4.13 -29.69 1.71
N GLY A 845 -5.46 -29.67 1.80
CA GLY A 845 -6.31 -28.66 1.17
C GLY A 845 -6.91 -29.03 -0.20
N MET A 846 -6.74 -30.27 -0.68
CA MET A 846 -7.36 -30.78 -1.91
C MET A 846 -8.77 -31.35 -1.69
N GLY A 847 -9.68 -31.10 -2.64
CA GLY A 847 -11.05 -31.65 -2.63
C GLY A 847 -11.15 -33.07 -3.22
N CYS A 848 -12.35 -33.67 -3.23
CA CYS A 848 -12.53 -35.00 -3.83
C CYS A 848 -12.22 -34.99 -5.34
N ASN A 849 -12.42 -33.86 -6.02
CA ASN A 849 -12.05 -33.62 -7.42
C ASN A 849 -10.53 -33.67 -7.72
N GLU A 850 -9.71 -33.99 -6.72
CA GLU A 850 -8.28 -34.30 -6.83
C GLU A 850 -7.90 -35.63 -6.13
N CYS A 851 -8.88 -36.35 -5.57
CA CYS A 851 -8.71 -37.69 -5.04
C CYS A 851 -8.51 -38.69 -6.20
N THR A 852 -7.64 -39.67 -6.02
CA THR A 852 -7.33 -40.72 -7.02
C THR A 852 -7.93 -42.08 -6.69
N HIS A 853 -8.70 -42.21 -5.60
CA HIS A 853 -9.24 -43.51 -5.17
C HIS A 853 -10.32 -44.04 -6.13
N PRO A 854 -10.22 -45.27 -6.65
CA PRO A 854 -11.12 -45.77 -7.68
C PRO A 854 -12.58 -45.93 -7.22
N THR A 855 -12.83 -46.22 -5.93
CA THR A 855 -14.21 -46.35 -5.42
C THR A 855 -14.88 -45.00 -5.10
N CYS A 856 -14.14 -43.89 -5.15
CA CYS A 856 -14.70 -42.58 -4.83
C CYS A 856 -15.43 -42.01 -6.05
N GLN A 857 -16.77 -41.98 -6.02
CA GLN A 857 -17.65 -41.44 -7.07
C GLN A 857 -17.43 -39.94 -7.39
N HIS A 858 -16.51 -39.27 -6.69
CA HIS A 858 -16.15 -37.87 -6.87
C HIS A 858 -14.66 -37.67 -7.15
N SER A 859 -13.92 -38.76 -7.37
CA SER A 859 -12.50 -38.74 -7.70
C SER A 859 -12.22 -38.05 -9.03
N LEU A 860 -10.96 -37.69 -9.22
CA LEU A 860 -10.42 -37.27 -10.50
C LEU A 860 -10.55 -38.36 -11.58
N SER A 861 -10.45 -39.63 -11.20
CA SER A 861 -10.59 -40.78 -12.10
C SER A 861 -12.04 -41.08 -12.53
N MET A 862 -13.04 -40.70 -11.72
CA MET A 862 -14.47 -40.93 -12.01
C MET A 862 -15.17 -39.73 -12.67
N LEU A 863 -14.61 -38.52 -12.56
CA LEU A 863 -15.23 -37.28 -13.05
C LEU A 863 -14.31 -36.41 -13.94
N GLY A 864 -13.06 -36.81 -14.17
CA GLY A 864 -12.13 -36.11 -15.06
C GLY A 864 -12.50 -36.30 -16.54
N ILE A 865 -12.55 -35.22 -17.30
CA ILE A 865 -12.89 -35.23 -18.73
C ILE A 865 -11.64 -35.03 -19.59
N GLY A 866 -10.76 -34.09 -19.28
CA GLY A 866 -9.56 -33.84 -20.09
C GLY A 866 -8.65 -32.73 -19.57
N GLN A 867 -7.51 -32.53 -20.22
CA GLN A 867 -6.51 -31.52 -19.80
C GLN A 867 -7.06 -30.10 -19.95
N CYS A 868 -6.67 -29.20 -19.04
CA CYS A 868 -7.12 -27.81 -19.04
C CYS A 868 -6.27 -26.93 -19.97
N VAL A 869 -6.91 -26.36 -21.00
CA VAL A 869 -6.31 -25.41 -21.97
C VAL A 869 -5.58 -24.21 -21.34
N GLU A 870 -5.92 -23.81 -20.11
CA GLU A 870 -5.26 -22.70 -19.40
C GLU A 870 -4.11 -23.09 -18.45
N CYS A 871 -3.90 -24.37 -18.13
CA CYS A 871 -2.75 -24.77 -17.32
C CYS A 871 -2.33 -26.24 -17.50
N GLU A 872 -1.04 -26.44 -17.73
CA GLU A 872 -0.40 -27.75 -18.01
C GLU A 872 -0.79 -28.86 -17.03
N ASN A 873 -0.78 -28.58 -15.73
CA ASN A 873 -1.03 -29.56 -14.66
C ASN A 873 -2.50 -29.62 -14.20
N GLY A 874 -3.43 -29.08 -14.99
CA GLY A 874 -4.86 -29.04 -14.65
C GLY A 874 -5.70 -30.01 -15.46
N VAL A 875 -6.69 -30.60 -14.81
CA VAL A 875 -7.71 -31.45 -15.44
C VAL A 875 -9.08 -30.80 -15.22
N LEU A 876 -9.92 -30.82 -16.25
CA LEU A 876 -11.31 -30.40 -16.21
C LEU A 876 -12.17 -31.54 -15.64
N VAL A 877 -12.91 -31.25 -14.57
CA VAL A 877 -13.69 -32.24 -13.80
C VAL A 877 -15.17 -31.85 -13.81
N LEU A 878 -16.06 -32.82 -14.09
CA LEU A 878 -17.52 -32.64 -14.10
C LEU A 878 -18.03 -32.22 -12.71
N ASP A 879 -18.77 -31.11 -12.63
CA ASP A 879 -19.48 -30.73 -11.41
C ASP A 879 -20.84 -31.45 -11.36
N SER A 880 -20.87 -32.61 -10.71
CA SER A 880 -22.06 -33.43 -10.47
C SER A 880 -23.14 -32.76 -9.59
N THR A 881 -22.94 -31.50 -9.21
CA THR A 881 -23.88 -30.67 -8.42
C THR A 881 -24.49 -29.53 -9.24
N SER A 882 -24.10 -29.38 -10.52
CA SER A 882 -24.43 -28.22 -11.35
C SER A 882 -25.74 -28.31 -12.16
N GLY A 883 -26.30 -29.52 -12.34
CA GLY A 883 -27.56 -29.72 -13.07
C GLY A 883 -28.71 -28.88 -12.50
N PRO A 884 -29.60 -28.32 -13.34
CA PRO A 884 -29.67 -28.49 -14.80
C PRO A 884 -28.70 -27.60 -15.61
N LYS A 885 -27.97 -26.68 -14.97
CA LYS A 885 -27.02 -25.77 -15.66
C LYS A 885 -25.60 -26.32 -15.59
N TRP A 886 -25.41 -27.43 -16.28
CA TRP A 886 -24.21 -28.27 -16.19
C TRP A 886 -22.92 -27.51 -16.52
N LYS A 887 -21.85 -27.90 -15.81
CA LYS A 887 -20.51 -27.33 -15.97
C LYS A 887 -19.41 -28.32 -15.58
N MET A 888 -18.22 -28.12 -16.12
CA MET A 888 -16.97 -28.68 -15.61
C MET A 888 -16.06 -27.56 -15.09
N ALA A 889 -15.21 -27.86 -14.11
CA ALA A 889 -14.25 -26.92 -13.57
C ALA A 889 -12.84 -27.52 -13.64
N CYS A 890 -11.83 -26.70 -13.97
CA CYS A 890 -10.45 -27.13 -13.80
C CYS A 890 -10.16 -27.34 -12.31
N ASN A 891 -9.53 -28.43 -11.92
CA ASN A 891 -9.13 -28.64 -10.52
C ASN A 891 -8.08 -27.60 -10.06
N LYS A 892 -7.07 -27.27 -10.89
CA LYS A 892 -6.00 -26.30 -10.51
C LYS A 892 -6.33 -24.82 -10.77
N CYS A 893 -6.77 -24.42 -11.98
CA CYS A 893 -6.95 -23.01 -12.37
C CYS A 893 -8.42 -22.55 -12.38
N ASN A 894 -8.70 -21.28 -12.71
CA ASN A 894 -10.04 -20.68 -12.59
C ASN A 894 -10.99 -20.89 -13.81
N VAL A 895 -10.68 -21.84 -14.70
CA VAL A 895 -11.58 -22.21 -15.82
C VAL A 895 -12.82 -22.94 -15.30
N VAL A 896 -13.99 -22.52 -15.78
CA VAL A 896 -15.29 -23.20 -15.58
C VAL A 896 -16.05 -23.16 -16.91
N VAL A 897 -16.15 -24.31 -17.57
CA VAL A 897 -16.85 -24.45 -18.85
C VAL A 897 -18.30 -24.83 -18.57
N HIS A 898 -19.26 -24.08 -19.10
CA HIS A 898 -20.68 -24.43 -19.05
C HIS A 898 -21.07 -25.22 -20.30
N PHE A 899 -22.02 -26.12 -20.20
CA PHE A 899 -22.48 -26.91 -21.34
C PHE A 899 -23.89 -27.48 -21.13
N PHE A 900 -24.51 -27.93 -22.22
CA PHE A 900 -25.73 -28.74 -22.22
C PHE A 900 -26.87 -28.16 -21.35
N GLU A 901 -27.23 -26.89 -21.53
CA GLU A 901 -28.24 -26.21 -20.67
C GLU A 901 -29.64 -26.87 -20.66
N ASN A 902 -29.96 -27.71 -21.66
CA ASN A 902 -31.20 -28.49 -21.75
C ASN A 902 -31.04 -29.95 -21.29
N ALA A 903 -29.88 -30.36 -20.77
CA ALA A 903 -29.65 -31.74 -20.31
C ALA A 903 -30.28 -32.01 -18.95
N HIS A 904 -31.05 -33.09 -18.85
CA HIS A 904 -31.62 -33.54 -17.59
C HIS A 904 -30.59 -34.33 -16.75
N LYS A 905 -29.59 -34.94 -17.42
CA LYS A 905 -28.59 -35.82 -16.83
C LYS A 905 -27.30 -35.80 -17.67
N VAL A 906 -26.16 -35.76 -17.00
CA VAL A 906 -24.81 -35.83 -17.62
C VAL A 906 -23.93 -36.75 -16.77
N ARG A 907 -23.11 -37.59 -17.41
CA ARG A 907 -22.12 -38.49 -16.78
C ARG A 907 -20.83 -38.54 -17.60
N VAL A 908 -19.71 -38.84 -16.95
CA VAL A 908 -18.47 -39.22 -17.66
C VAL A 908 -18.53 -40.72 -17.94
N SER A 909 -18.25 -41.11 -19.18
CA SER A 909 -18.14 -42.49 -19.63
C SER A 909 -16.73 -43.05 -19.31
N PRO A 910 -16.56 -44.37 -19.12
CA PRO A 910 -15.24 -44.99 -19.01
C PRO A 910 -14.43 -44.95 -20.32
N GLU A 911 -15.05 -44.62 -21.45
CA GLU A 911 -14.42 -44.57 -22.78
C GLU A 911 -13.72 -43.22 -23.05
N THR A 912 -12.72 -43.23 -23.92
CA THR A 912 -11.91 -42.06 -24.29
C THR A 912 -11.93 -41.77 -25.78
N CYS A 913 -11.80 -40.51 -26.16
CA CYS A 913 -11.81 -40.05 -27.55
C CYS A 913 -10.48 -40.33 -28.27
N ASP A 914 -10.54 -41.12 -29.35
CA ASP A 914 -9.38 -41.49 -30.19
C ASP A 914 -8.58 -40.29 -30.76
N LEU A 915 -9.20 -39.10 -30.83
CA LEU A 915 -8.60 -37.89 -31.39
C LEU A 915 -7.86 -37.00 -30.38
N CYS A 916 -8.13 -37.15 -29.07
CA CYS A 916 -7.60 -36.23 -28.05
C CYS A 916 -7.47 -36.81 -26.63
N GLU A 917 -7.69 -38.12 -26.45
CA GLU A 917 -7.56 -38.86 -25.18
C GLU A 917 -8.51 -38.39 -24.04
N ALA A 918 -9.38 -37.41 -24.30
CA ALA A 918 -10.39 -36.95 -23.35
C ALA A 918 -11.50 -38.00 -23.15
N GLY A 919 -11.96 -38.17 -21.91
CA GLY A 919 -13.09 -39.04 -21.57
C GLY A 919 -14.37 -38.59 -22.25
N LEU A 920 -15.13 -39.55 -22.77
CA LEU A 920 -16.45 -39.30 -23.38
C LEU A 920 -17.47 -38.93 -22.29
N VAL A 921 -18.54 -38.26 -22.69
CA VAL A 921 -19.58 -37.77 -21.78
C VAL A 921 -20.95 -38.19 -22.29
N ASP A 922 -21.66 -38.97 -21.48
CA ASP A 922 -23.04 -39.39 -21.73
C ASP A 922 -23.98 -38.26 -21.33
N VAL A 923 -24.81 -37.81 -22.27
CA VAL A 923 -25.77 -36.72 -22.07
C VAL A 923 -27.17 -37.20 -22.41
N ASP A 924 -28.13 -36.92 -21.52
CA ASP A 924 -29.54 -37.17 -21.75
C ASP A 924 -30.31 -35.85 -21.68
N PHE A 925 -30.79 -35.40 -22.83
CA PHE A 925 -31.47 -34.13 -23.03
C PHE A 925 -32.93 -34.17 -22.56
N ASN A 926 -33.54 -33.01 -22.38
CA ASN A 926 -34.98 -32.91 -22.18
C ASN A 926 -35.67 -33.14 -23.53
N LYS A 927 -36.59 -34.13 -23.63
CA LYS A 927 -37.28 -34.47 -24.88
C LYS A 927 -37.94 -33.27 -25.58
N ALA A 928 -38.47 -32.30 -24.84
CA ALA A 928 -39.11 -31.11 -25.41
C ALA A 928 -38.12 -30.04 -25.93
N LYS A 929 -36.80 -30.23 -25.74
CA LYS A 929 -35.72 -29.30 -26.09
C LYS A 929 -34.42 -30.02 -26.46
N SER A 930 -34.51 -31.20 -27.09
CA SER A 930 -33.33 -31.93 -27.55
C SER A 930 -32.65 -31.16 -28.69
N PRO A 931 -31.31 -31.05 -28.71
CA PRO A 931 -30.55 -30.55 -29.85
C PRO A 931 -30.27 -31.65 -30.90
N LEU A 932 -30.65 -32.90 -30.61
CA LEU A 932 -30.40 -34.06 -31.46
C LEU A 932 -31.47 -34.18 -32.57
N PRO A 933 -31.12 -34.74 -33.74
CA PRO A 933 -32.10 -35.06 -34.77
C PRO A 933 -33.04 -36.21 -34.33
N GLY A 934 -34.18 -36.35 -35.00
CA GLY A 934 -34.97 -37.59 -34.95
C GLY A 934 -35.71 -37.91 -33.64
N ASP A 935 -36.01 -36.90 -32.80
CA ASP A 935 -36.69 -37.07 -31.50
C ASP A 935 -35.84 -37.81 -30.42
N GLU A 936 -34.56 -38.08 -30.72
CA GLU A 936 -33.59 -38.68 -29.80
C GLU A 936 -33.25 -37.75 -28.62
N THR A 937 -32.96 -38.31 -27.44
CA THR A 937 -32.52 -37.53 -26.27
C THR A 937 -31.14 -37.90 -25.75
N GLN A 938 -30.60 -39.06 -26.12
CA GLN A 938 -29.33 -39.56 -25.60
C GLN A 938 -28.22 -39.43 -26.66
N HIS A 939 -27.10 -38.83 -26.27
CA HIS A 939 -25.88 -38.79 -27.07
C HIS A 939 -24.67 -39.04 -26.16
N SER A 940 -23.66 -39.75 -26.66
CA SER A 940 -22.37 -39.88 -25.99
C SER A 940 -21.27 -39.49 -26.96
N GLY A 941 -20.33 -38.66 -26.48
CA GLY A 941 -19.34 -38.04 -27.33
C GLY A 941 -18.28 -37.25 -26.58
N CYS A 942 -17.27 -36.78 -27.31
CA CYS A 942 -16.18 -36.00 -26.74
C CYS A 942 -16.54 -34.52 -26.70
N VAL A 943 -16.53 -33.89 -25.52
CA VAL A 943 -16.88 -32.47 -25.33
C VAL A 943 -15.98 -31.49 -26.12
N PHE A 944 -14.86 -31.96 -26.67
CA PHE A 944 -13.93 -31.16 -27.50
C PHE A 944 -13.93 -31.52 -28.99
N CYS A 945 -14.33 -32.74 -29.36
CA CYS A 945 -14.20 -33.27 -30.73
C CYS A 945 -15.52 -33.69 -31.39
N ASP A 946 -16.59 -33.88 -30.60
CA ASP A 946 -17.91 -34.21 -31.13
C ASP A 946 -18.59 -32.96 -31.72
N PRO A 947 -19.04 -32.99 -33.00
CA PRO A 947 -19.63 -31.83 -33.65
C PRO A 947 -20.93 -31.32 -32.99
N VAL A 948 -21.72 -32.22 -32.37
CA VAL A 948 -22.99 -31.87 -31.72
C VAL A 948 -22.72 -31.21 -30.37
N PHE A 949 -21.70 -31.66 -29.63
CA PHE A 949 -21.32 -31.04 -28.36
C PHE A 949 -20.54 -29.73 -28.53
N GLN A 950 -19.76 -29.55 -29.60
CA GLN A 950 -19.00 -28.31 -29.82
C GLN A 950 -19.87 -27.04 -29.79
N ASP A 951 -21.04 -27.05 -30.44
CA ASP A 951 -21.98 -25.92 -30.45
C ASP A 951 -22.76 -25.74 -29.14
N LEU A 952 -22.66 -26.68 -28.20
CA LEU A 952 -23.38 -26.70 -26.91
C LEU A 952 -22.48 -26.39 -25.70
N VAL A 953 -21.23 -25.97 -25.94
CA VAL A 953 -20.18 -25.78 -24.92
C VAL A 953 -19.72 -24.31 -24.89
N GLU A 954 -19.92 -23.64 -23.75
CA GLU A 954 -19.57 -22.24 -23.57
C GLU A 954 -18.44 -22.06 -22.54
N LEU A 955 -17.23 -21.74 -23.03
CA LEU A 955 -16.05 -21.55 -22.20
C LEU A 955 -16.05 -20.18 -21.51
N LYS A 956 -16.48 -20.17 -20.25
CA LYS A 956 -16.51 -18.99 -19.38
C LYS A 956 -15.34 -18.97 -18.39
N HIS A 957 -15.01 -17.76 -17.94
CA HIS A 957 -14.06 -17.56 -16.84
C HIS A 957 -14.83 -17.40 -15.52
N ALA A 958 -14.51 -18.20 -14.50
CA ALA A 958 -15.17 -18.11 -13.21
C ALA A 958 -14.99 -16.73 -12.58
N ALA A 959 -16.06 -16.19 -11.98
CA ALA A 959 -16.11 -14.79 -11.55
C ALA A 959 -15.36 -14.46 -10.25
N MET A 960 -14.10 -14.91 -10.10
CA MET A 960 -13.18 -14.44 -9.06
C MET A 960 -11.97 -13.73 -9.68
N ARG A 961 -11.91 -12.40 -9.45
CA ARG A 961 -11.12 -11.46 -10.25
C ARG A 961 -9.62 -11.41 -9.89
N HIS A 962 -8.93 -12.55 -9.86
CA HIS A 962 -7.47 -12.61 -9.73
C HIS A 962 -6.77 -12.78 -11.09
N PRO A 963 -5.78 -11.94 -11.43
CA PRO A 963 -5.01 -12.11 -12.66
C PRO A 963 -3.98 -13.23 -12.53
N MET A 964 -3.75 -13.94 -13.64
CA MET A 964 -2.54 -14.68 -13.97
C MET A 964 -2.04 -14.16 -15.32
N HIS A 965 -0.73 -14.28 -15.58
CA HIS A 965 -0.15 -13.89 -16.86
C HIS A 965 -0.39 -14.97 -17.91
N ARG A 966 -0.81 -14.56 -19.11
CA ARG A 966 -0.41 -15.17 -20.38
C ARG A 966 -0.19 -14.05 -21.39
N GLY A 967 0.96 -14.03 -22.04
CA GLY A 967 1.18 -13.28 -23.26
C GLY A 967 0.80 -14.18 -24.43
N GLY A 968 -0.03 -13.70 -25.36
CA GLY A 968 -0.44 -14.46 -26.55
C GLY A 968 0.14 -13.89 -27.85
N GLN A 969 -0.13 -14.54 -28.98
CA GLN A 969 -0.04 -13.92 -30.31
C GLN A 969 -0.81 -14.71 -31.40
N GLY A 970 -1.34 -13.98 -32.39
CA GLY A 970 -2.17 -14.47 -33.52
C GLY A 970 -3.46 -13.63 -33.62
N LYS A 971 -3.72 -12.74 -34.58
CA LYS A 971 -3.67 -12.79 -36.07
C LYS A 971 -4.58 -13.92 -36.60
N ARG A 972 -5.55 -13.73 -37.51
CA ARG A 972 -6.03 -12.56 -38.34
C ARG A 972 -7.54 -12.32 -38.07
N GLN A 973 -8.32 -11.43 -38.70
CA GLN A 973 -8.09 -10.40 -39.75
C GLN A 973 -8.86 -9.10 -39.38
N GLY A 974 -9.80 -8.60 -40.21
CA GLY A 974 -10.71 -7.50 -39.86
C GLY A 974 -11.63 -7.02 -40.99
N ARG A 975 -12.77 -6.42 -40.62
CA ARG A 975 -13.66 -5.52 -41.39
C ARG A 975 -14.46 -4.70 -40.37
N GLY A 976 -14.85 -3.46 -40.68
CA GLY A 976 -15.38 -2.53 -39.68
C GLY A 976 -16.61 -1.73 -40.09
N ARG A 977 -17.31 -1.22 -39.07
CA ARG A 977 -18.23 -0.08 -39.03
C ARG A 977 -18.38 0.30 -37.54
N GLY A 978 -18.63 1.56 -37.19
CA GLY A 978 -18.66 1.96 -35.78
C GLY A 978 -19.37 3.29 -35.51
N LYS A 979 -19.57 3.62 -34.22
CA LYS A 979 -19.98 4.94 -33.75
C LYS A 979 -19.78 5.10 -32.23
N SER A 980 -19.75 6.36 -31.78
CA SER A 980 -19.75 6.85 -30.39
C SER A 980 -18.46 6.64 -29.56
N ARG A 981 -18.08 7.68 -28.81
CA ARG A 981 -17.05 7.70 -27.77
C ARG A 981 -17.72 8.06 -26.43
N ARG A 982 -17.29 7.44 -25.33
CA ARG A 982 -17.42 7.98 -23.96
C ARG A 982 -16.08 7.84 -23.23
N PRO A 983 -15.70 8.75 -22.31
CA PRO A 983 -14.43 8.65 -21.58
C PRO A 983 -14.39 7.42 -20.66
N GLY A 984 -13.21 6.80 -20.52
CA GLY A 984 -13.04 5.59 -19.72
C GLY A 984 -12.80 5.85 -18.24
N GLY A 985 -13.54 5.16 -17.36
CA GLY A 985 -13.27 5.14 -15.93
C GLY A 985 -11.95 4.42 -15.60
N ARG A 986 -11.17 4.99 -14.67
CA ARG A 986 -9.88 4.41 -14.25
C ARG A 986 -10.07 3.15 -13.41
N VAL A 987 -9.11 2.23 -13.51
CA VAL A 987 -9.15 0.91 -12.85
C VAL A 987 -8.58 1.02 -11.43
N ASN A 988 -9.37 0.63 -10.42
CA ASN A 988 -8.88 0.52 -9.04
C ASN A 988 -7.77 -0.56 -8.93
N PRO A 989 -6.64 -0.25 -8.26
CA PRO A 989 -5.61 -1.25 -7.97
C PRO A 989 -6.15 -2.33 -7.02
N LYS A 990 -5.84 -3.59 -7.29
CA LYS A 990 -6.25 -4.71 -6.44
C LYS A 990 -5.25 -4.88 -5.29
N LYS A 991 -5.76 -5.08 -4.07
CA LYS A 991 -4.96 -5.46 -2.90
C LYS A 991 -4.10 -6.72 -3.19
N PRO A 992 -2.89 -6.84 -2.60
CA PRO A 992 -2.08 -8.06 -2.71
C PRO A 992 -2.83 -9.28 -2.13
N LYS A 993 -2.46 -10.48 -2.60
CA LYS A 993 -3.15 -11.73 -2.21
C LYS A 993 -2.75 -12.27 -0.84
N ASP A 994 -1.55 -11.92 -0.37
CA ASP A 994 -1.03 -12.39 0.91
C ASP A 994 -1.41 -11.41 2.02
N LYS A 995 -2.24 -11.87 2.95
CA LYS A 995 -2.64 -11.10 4.13
C LYS A 995 -1.53 -10.97 5.17
N MET A 996 -0.57 -11.90 5.21
CA MET A 996 0.48 -11.98 6.24
C MET A 996 1.72 -11.17 5.85
N ALA A 997 2.10 -11.15 4.58
CA ALA A 997 3.08 -10.19 4.07
C ALA A 997 2.58 -8.73 4.25
N ALA A 998 1.29 -8.49 4.01
CA ALA A 998 0.64 -7.20 4.30
C ALA A 998 0.48 -6.88 5.80
N LEU A 999 0.80 -7.83 6.69
CA LEU A 999 0.75 -7.69 8.15
C LEU A 999 2.11 -7.24 8.69
N ALA A 1000 3.21 -7.78 8.14
CA ALA A 1000 4.57 -7.30 8.40
C ALA A 1000 4.78 -5.88 7.85
N ALA A 1001 4.41 -5.64 6.59
CA ALA A 1001 4.43 -4.31 5.95
C ALA A 1001 3.33 -3.33 6.45
N TYR A 1002 2.81 -3.56 7.66
CA TYR A 1002 1.93 -2.67 8.42
C TYR A 1002 2.49 -2.32 9.82
N PHE A 1003 3.65 -2.90 10.18
CA PHE A 1003 4.44 -2.62 11.38
C PHE A 1003 5.74 -1.85 11.08
N VAL A 1004 5.93 -1.42 9.83
CA VAL A 1004 7.11 -0.73 9.30
C VAL A 1004 6.65 0.62 8.75
#